data_AF-A0A2V4D348-F1
#
_entry.id   AF-A0A2V4D348-F1
#
_cell.length_a   1.000
_cell.length_b   1.000
_cell.length_c   1.000
_cell.angle_alpha   90.00
_cell.angle_beta   90.00
_cell.angle_gamma   90.00
#
_symmetry.space_group_name_H-M   'P 1'
#
loop_
_entity.id
_entity.type
_entity.pdbx_description
1 polymer ?
#
loop_
_entity_poly.entity_id
_entity_poly.type
_entity_poly.pdbx_seq_one_letter_code
_entity_poly.pdbx_strand_id
1 'polypeptide(L)'
;MVGTTVYFSASDGTNGSELWAYNSSNGTTWLVADINPSGSSYSGRHGGFNLVGTTLYFDADDGTTGRELWAHNTSNGTTWRVANINSGDSNTARFYGITLVGTTLFFDADDGGLGRELWAHDTSNGTTWMTFDIYNGSTGGLDGSQTPFAVVGTTLYFEAQSGTQYEHLWAHNTSNGTSWLVSDLVQDPGALAGFTIIGDTLYFDATAYYSPYTGNELWAHNTSNGTTWIAADVAVGPNGGNPGDLTGFHVIGDVILFDCSPSFGSSGKLGAYNTSNGTIWLINSSYKNIGSNLFKAMGNTLYFGSMITGGSNTLLYAYSTTNTTIWDIPIPGSYSNQPGFQPGFSKNAAIVGDVLYFDARRAVYGDRGLAAYNESNGTAWMVGDRSDYTLPYSGFHPTLVGGMLLFQATDGSNGSELWALGSGNVASGPSNGPVSSATCEISPTLPVGITLTQGTCTISGTPTVVQNGTTYTIWANESGYSDWATVVISVISGDSDGDGYPDIIDAFPNDPTEWIDTDGDGIGNNADPDDDNDSYNDTNEIDCLSDPLDNVSIPLDNDLDGICDELDPDDDNDGLEDVNETASLPATDPFLPDTDGDGVCDGPVAINGTCTAGPDAFPTDPSEWLDTDGDGIGNNADTDDDGDGLDDVNETNTGIYVGANDTGTDPLLPDTDGDGICDGPIAVDPICTIGPDAFPMDPSEWVDTDGDGIGNNADTDDDGDGLDDVNETASLPPTDPLLADTDGDGVCDGPIAVDPICLAGPDAFPTDPSAYLDTDGDGMPDTLNGTSTSDPVLIEDLDDDNDGLD
;
A
#
# COMPACT_ATOMS: atom_id res chain seq x y z
N MET A 1 -24.07 -4.14 -12.32
CA MET A 1 -25.08 -5.09 -12.85
C MET A 1 -24.67 -6.48 -12.37
N VAL A 2 -25.61 -7.30 -11.92
CA VAL A 2 -25.35 -8.65 -11.40
C VAL A 2 -26.25 -9.63 -12.14
N GLY A 3 -25.67 -10.48 -12.99
CA GLY A 3 -26.44 -11.31 -13.93
C GLY A 3 -27.36 -10.44 -14.81
N THR A 4 -28.68 -10.61 -14.68
CA THR A 4 -29.70 -9.84 -15.41
C THR A 4 -30.27 -8.67 -14.60
N THR A 5 -29.73 -8.38 -13.41
CA THR A 5 -30.28 -7.39 -12.47
C THR A 5 -29.37 -6.17 -12.36
N VAL A 6 -29.95 -4.99 -12.52
CA VAL A 6 -29.30 -3.68 -12.37
C VAL A 6 -29.70 -3.12 -11.02
N TYR A 7 -28.73 -2.83 -10.15
CA TYR A 7 -28.93 -2.15 -8.88
C TYR A 7 -28.59 -0.66 -9.04
N PHE A 8 -29.42 0.21 -8.45
CA PHE A 8 -29.29 1.67 -8.58
C PHE A 8 -30.01 2.39 -7.44
N SER A 9 -29.67 3.66 -7.20
CA SER A 9 -30.48 4.51 -6.31
C SER A 9 -31.63 5.18 -7.06
N ALA A 10 -32.84 5.11 -6.51
CA ALA A 10 -34.03 5.75 -7.07
C ALA A 10 -35.05 6.09 -5.99
N SER A 11 -36.01 6.95 -6.33
CA SER A 11 -37.14 7.30 -5.46
C SER A 11 -38.47 7.07 -6.15
N ASP A 12 -39.44 6.55 -5.39
CA ASP A 12 -40.85 6.45 -5.76
C ASP A 12 -41.69 7.65 -5.27
N GLY A 13 -41.03 8.67 -4.68
CA GLY A 13 -41.67 9.82 -4.06
C GLY A 13 -42.31 9.56 -2.69
N THR A 14 -42.30 8.32 -2.19
CA THR A 14 -42.86 7.92 -0.88
C THR A 14 -41.76 7.54 0.11
N ASN A 15 -40.81 6.71 -0.31
CA ASN A 15 -39.71 6.19 0.51
C ASN A 15 -38.40 6.97 0.34
N GLY A 16 -38.42 8.09 -0.39
CA GLY A 16 -37.20 8.83 -0.73
C GLY A 16 -36.25 8.03 -1.64
N SER A 17 -34.99 8.44 -1.76
CA SER A 17 -34.00 7.81 -2.64
C SER A 17 -33.31 6.64 -1.94
N GLU A 18 -33.67 5.42 -2.33
CA GLU A 18 -33.28 4.17 -1.68
C GLU A 18 -32.57 3.22 -2.66
N LEU A 19 -32.25 1.99 -2.24
CA LEU A 19 -31.70 0.94 -3.11
C LEU A 19 -32.82 0.26 -3.91
N TRP A 20 -32.73 0.34 -5.23
CA TRP A 20 -33.66 -0.28 -6.18
C TRP A 20 -32.95 -1.24 -7.11
N ALA A 21 -33.73 -2.17 -7.67
CA ALA A 21 -33.26 -3.13 -8.66
C ALA A 21 -34.21 -3.21 -9.86
N TYR A 22 -33.64 -3.46 -11.03
CA TYR A 22 -34.32 -3.66 -12.31
C TYR A 22 -33.79 -4.91 -12.99
N ASN A 23 -34.66 -5.87 -13.32
CA ASN A 23 -34.27 -7.06 -14.05
C ASN A 23 -34.49 -6.84 -15.56
N SER A 24 -33.41 -6.86 -16.33
CA SER A 24 -33.42 -6.60 -17.77
C SER A 24 -34.07 -7.71 -18.58
N SER A 25 -34.19 -8.93 -18.04
CA SER A 25 -34.76 -10.08 -18.76
C SER A 25 -36.28 -10.11 -18.70
N ASN A 26 -36.88 -9.59 -17.64
CA ASN A 26 -38.35 -9.58 -17.46
C ASN A 26 -38.95 -8.17 -17.31
N GLY A 27 -38.12 -7.12 -17.26
CA GLY A 27 -38.53 -5.72 -17.16
C GLY A 27 -39.07 -5.30 -15.79
N THR A 28 -38.91 -6.11 -14.73
CA THR A 28 -39.45 -5.78 -13.41
C THR A 28 -38.53 -4.82 -12.65
N THR A 29 -39.12 -3.86 -11.92
CA THR A 29 -38.43 -2.95 -11.00
C THR A 29 -38.97 -3.15 -9.58
N TRP A 30 -38.11 -3.22 -8.57
CA TRP A 30 -38.52 -3.35 -7.18
C TRP A 30 -37.59 -2.58 -6.22
N LEU A 31 -38.14 -2.16 -5.09
CA LEU A 31 -37.39 -1.64 -3.96
C LEU A 31 -36.66 -2.81 -3.30
N VAL A 32 -35.32 -2.74 -3.24
CA VAL A 32 -34.48 -3.80 -2.66
C VAL A 32 -34.49 -3.68 -1.14
N ALA A 33 -34.25 -2.46 -0.63
CA ALA A 33 -34.26 -2.16 0.79
C ALA A 33 -34.64 -0.70 1.01
N ASP A 34 -35.50 -0.47 2.00
CA ASP A 34 -35.78 0.85 2.57
C ASP A 34 -34.78 1.09 3.73
N ILE A 35 -33.58 1.55 3.37
CA ILE A 35 -32.46 1.70 4.31
C ILE A 35 -32.69 2.90 5.23
N ASN A 36 -33.28 3.98 4.70
CA ASN A 36 -33.70 5.14 5.49
C ASN A 36 -35.22 5.37 5.43
N PRO A 37 -36.01 4.72 6.31
CA PRO A 37 -37.47 4.82 6.31
C PRO A 37 -38.03 6.23 6.56
N SER A 38 -37.18 7.17 6.98
CA SER A 38 -37.58 8.55 7.30
C SER A 38 -37.10 9.59 6.28
N GLY A 39 -36.35 9.16 5.26
CA GLY A 39 -35.51 10.06 4.47
C GLY A 39 -35.07 9.44 3.15
N SER A 40 -33.78 9.51 2.86
CA SER A 40 -33.19 8.98 1.62
C SER A 40 -31.80 8.46 1.97
N SER A 41 -31.53 7.20 1.63
CA SER A 41 -30.24 6.57 1.90
C SER A 41 -29.16 6.87 0.87
N TYR A 42 -29.54 7.30 -0.34
CA TYR A 42 -28.61 7.65 -1.41
C TYR A 42 -27.57 6.56 -1.72
N SER A 43 -28.02 5.29 -1.78
CA SER A 43 -27.15 4.12 -1.94
C SER A 43 -26.21 4.22 -3.15
N GLY A 44 -24.92 3.96 -2.94
CA GLY A 44 -23.89 3.94 -3.99
C GLY A 44 -23.61 5.30 -4.62
N ARG A 45 -23.98 6.41 -3.96
CA ARG A 45 -23.84 7.77 -4.52
C ARG A 45 -22.39 8.23 -4.63
N HIS A 46 -21.48 7.74 -3.77
CA HIS A 46 -20.08 8.16 -3.78
C HIS A 46 -19.12 7.00 -4.09
N GLY A 47 -19.31 5.83 -3.46
CA GLY A 47 -18.45 4.66 -3.63
C GLY A 47 -18.84 3.77 -4.81
N GLY A 48 -19.97 4.07 -5.46
CA GLY A 48 -20.54 3.21 -6.49
C GLY A 48 -21.07 1.90 -5.92
N PHE A 49 -21.19 0.89 -6.79
CA PHE A 49 -21.64 -0.44 -6.44
C PHE A 49 -20.59 -1.46 -6.87
N ASN A 50 -20.02 -2.19 -5.90
CA ASN A 50 -18.92 -3.12 -6.12
C ASN A 50 -19.39 -4.53 -5.79
N LEU A 51 -19.32 -5.45 -6.76
CA LEU A 51 -19.80 -6.82 -6.59
C LEU A 51 -18.60 -7.71 -6.25
N VAL A 52 -18.66 -8.41 -5.11
CA VAL A 52 -17.69 -9.45 -4.71
C VAL A 52 -18.46 -10.75 -4.53
N GLY A 53 -18.21 -11.73 -5.39
CA GLY A 53 -19.02 -12.95 -5.46
C GLY A 53 -20.51 -12.64 -5.63
N THR A 54 -21.31 -12.95 -4.60
CA THR A 54 -22.77 -12.69 -4.58
C THR A 54 -23.17 -11.45 -3.78
N THR A 55 -22.21 -10.75 -3.19
CA THR A 55 -22.44 -9.61 -2.28
C THR A 55 -22.10 -8.30 -2.96
N LEU A 56 -23.07 -7.39 -3.00
CA LEU A 56 -22.96 -6.05 -3.53
C LEU A 56 -22.64 -5.06 -2.41
N TYR A 57 -21.46 -4.45 -2.44
CA TYR A 57 -20.99 -3.45 -1.49
C TYR A 57 -21.17 -2.03 -2.02
N PHE A 58 -21.64 -1.12 -1.17
CA PHE A 58 -21.96 0.27 -1.52
C PHE A 58 -22.07 1.17 -0.28
N ASP A 59 -21.98 2.48 -0.45
CA ASP A 59 -22.20 3.44 0.63
C ASP A 59 -23.69 3.80 0.79
N ALA A 60 -24.22 3.88 2.02
CA ALA A 60 -25.60 4.32 2.27
C ALA A 60 -25.78 4.95 3.66
N ASP A 61 -26.79 5.82 3.81
CA ASP A 61 -27.14 6.51 5.05
C ASP A 61 -28.49 6.00 5.60
N ASP A 62 -28.53 5.43 6.81
CA ASP A 62 -29.78 4.95 7.43
C ASP A 62 -30.58 6.04 8.17
N GLY A 63 -30.08 7.28 8.17
CA GLY A 63 -30.67 8.43 8.84
C GLY A 63 -30.40 8.51 10.34
N THR A 64 -29.65 7.54 10.91
CA THR A 64 -29.34 7.48 12.35
C THR A 64 -27.85 7.35 12.66
N THR A 65 -27.10 6.63 11.84
CA THR A 65 -25.65 6.39 12.02
C THR A 65 -24.80 7.14 11.01
N GLY A 66 -25.42 7.98 10.19
CA GLY A 66 -24.75 8.63 9.06
C GLY A 66 -24.50 7.63 7.92
N ARG A 67 -23.60 8.02 7.02
CA ARG A 67 -23.25 7.22 5.83
C ARG A 67 -22.19 6.20 6.21
N GLU A 68 -22.44 4.94 5.91
CA GLU A 68 -21.59 3.80 6.28
C GLU A 68 -21.40 2.86 5.07
N LEU A 69 -20.56 1.83 5.22
CA LEU A 69 -20.44 0.74 4.26
C LEU A 69 -21.59 -0.26 4.44
N TRP A 70 -22.34 -0.51 3.36
CA TRP A 70 -23.47 -1.43 3.29
C TRP A 70 -23.23 -2.54 2.28
N ALA A 71 -23.89 -3.67 2.52
CA ALA A 71 -23.84 -4.85 1.68
C ALA A 71 -25.24 -5.38 1.38
N HIS A 72 -25.41 -5.94 0.18
CA HIS A 72 -26.61 -6.63 -0.25
C HIS A 72 -26.25 -7.96 -0.91
N ASN A 73 -26.70 -9.08 -0.34
CA ASN A 73 -26.50 -10.39 -0.96
C ASN A 73 -27.57 -10.63 -2.02
N THR A 74 -27.12 -10.76 -3.26
CA THR A 74 -27.97 -10.88 -4.45
C THR A 74 -28.63 -12.26 -4.58
N SER A 75 -28.11 -13.28 -3.92
CA SER A 75 -28.64 -14.65 -3.96
C SER A 75 -29.80 -14.86 -2.97
N ASN A 76 -29.70 -14.30 -1.76
CA ASN A 76 -30.70 -14.46 -0.71
C ASN A 76 -31.54 -13.20 -0.43
N GLY A 77 -31.17 -12.05 -1.02
CA GLY A 77 -31.90 -10.79 -0.94
C GLY A 77 -31.73 -10.02 0.37
N THR A 78 -30.78 -10.39 1.22
CA THR A 78 -30.53 -9.68 2.50
C THR A 78 -29.71 -8.41 2.29
N THR A 79 -30.00 -7.38 3.07
CA THR A 79 -29.27 -6.11 3.10
C THR A 79 -28.85 -5.80 4.53
N TRP A 80 -27.58 -5.49 4.75
CA TRP A 80 -27.04 -5.20 6.07
C TRP A 80 -25.94 -4.13 6.01
N ARG A 81 -25.70 -3.47 7.14
CA ARG A 81 -24.53 -2.59 7.33
C ARG A 81 -23.32 -3.46 7.64
N VAL A 82 -22.23 -3.27 6.90
CA VAL A 82 -21.00 -4.08 7.02
C VAL A 82 -20.27 -3.76 8.34
N ALA A 83 -20.01 -2.47 8.56
CA ALA A 83 -19.40 -1.96 9.76
C ALA A 83 -20.03 -0.62 10.13
N ASN A 84 -19.97 -0.27 11.42
CA ASN A 84 -20.32 1.06 11.90
C ASN A 84 -19.01 1.76 12.27
N ILE A 85 -18.38 2.40 11.29
CA ILE A 85 -17.04 2.96 11.46
C ILE A 85 -17.13 4.25 12.26
N ASN A 86 -18.10 5.12 11.99
CA ASN A 86 -18.35 6.29 12.81
C ASN A 86 -19.51 6.04 13.78
N SER A 87 -19.30 6.25 15.08
CA SER A 87 -20.38 6.09 16.09
C SER A 87 -21.22 7.35 16.30
N GLY A 88 -20.89 8.47 15.65
CA GLY A 88 -21.62 9.74 15.73
C GLY A 88 -22.57 9.99 14.55
N ASP A 89 -23.67 10.71 14.81
CA ASP A 89 -24.68 11.13 13.82
C ASP A 89 -24.17 12.10 12.71
N SER A 90 -22.85 12.23 12.51
CA SER A 90 -22.28 13.17 11.54
C SER A 90 -22.22 12.57 10.14
N ASN A 91 -22.83 13.30 9.20
CA ASN A 91 -22.83 13.11 7.75
C ASN A 91 -21.42 13.21 7.08
N THR A 92 -20.34 12.84 7.77
CA THR A 92 -18.95 13.18 7.42
C THR A 92 -18.15 12.04 6.81
N ALA A 93 -18.51 10.77 7.05
CA ALA A 93 -17.96 9.65 6.30
C ALA A 93 -18.46 9.73 4.85
N ARG A 94 -17.54 9.99 3.91
CA ARG A 94 -17.80 9.91 2.46
C ARG A 94 -16.86 8.84 1.95
N PHE A 95 -17.40 7.82 1.30
CA PHE A 95 -16.64 6.74 0.67
C PHE A 95 -16.41 7.13 -0.79
N TYR A 96 -15.27 7.74 -1.11
CA TYR A 96 -14.86 8.02 -2.48
C TYR A 96 -13.95 6.90 -2.97
N GLY A 97 -14.48 6.07 -3.87
CA GLY A 97 -13.75 4.92 -4.39
C GLY A 97 -13.74 3.77 -3.38
N ILE A 98 -14.32 2.66 -3.79
CA ILE A 98 -14.13 1.37 -3.15
C ILE A 98 -13.43 0.52 -4.21
N THR A 99 -12.25 0.01 -3.90
CA THR A 99 -11.51 -0.89 -4.79
C THR A 99 -11.34 -2.26 -4.15
N LEU A 100 -11.38 -3.31 -4.95
CA LEU A 100 -11.14 -4.68 -4.49
C LEU A 100 -9.72 -5.08 -4.90
N VAL A 101 -8.93 -5.54 -3.93
CA VAL A 101 -7.62 -6.18 -4.18
C VAL A 101 -7.65 -7.54 -3.48
N GLY A 102 -7.55 -8.62 -4.25
CA GLY A 102 -7.83 -9.96 -3.74
C GLY A 102 -9.24 -10.07 -3.14
N THR A 103 -9.34 -10.45 -1.87
CA THR A 103 -10.60 -10.53 -1.10
C THR A 103 -10.90 -9.27 -0.29
N THR A 104 -10.02 -8.27 -0.30
CA THR A 104 -10.09 -7.10 0.58
C THR A 104 -10.56 -5.86 -0.17
N LEU A 105 -11.62 -5.24 0.34
CA LEU A 105 -12.11 -3.95 -0.13
C LEU A 105 -11.38 -2.83 0.58
N PHE A 106 -10.75 -1.93 -0.20
CA PHE A 106 -10.10 -0.73 0.30
C PHE A 106 -10.95 0.52 -0.02
N PHE A 107 -11.10 1.39 0.96
CA PHE A 107 -11.93 2.60 0.88
C PHE A 107 -11.52 3.62 1.94
N ASP A 108 -11.90 4.89 1.76
CA ASP A 108 -11.72 5.92 2.79
C ASP A 108 -12.88 5.95 3.78
N ALA A 109 -12.59 6.09 5.08
CA ALA A 109 -13.60 6.28 6.11
C ALA A 109 -13.08 7.10 7.29
N ASP A 110 -13.99 7.67 8.08
CA ASP A 110 -13.70 8.54 9.24
C ASP A 110 -14.41 7.99 10.47
N ASP A 111 -13.64 7.56 11.48
CA ASP A 111 -14.14 6.99 12.74
C ASP A 111 -14.61 8.05 13.76
N GLY A 112 -14.41 9.34 13.45
CA GLY A 112 -14.73 10.48 14.30
C GLY A 112 -13.66 10.80 15.36
N GLY A 113 -12.56 10.07 15.41
CA GLY A 113 -11.44 10.24 16.35
C GLY A 113 -10.14 10.67 15.69
N LEU A 114 -9.73 9.95 14.64
CA LEU A 114 -8.47 10.17 13.90
C LEU A 114 -8.69 10.97 12.61
N GLY A 115 -9.96 11.11 12.19
CA GLY A 115 -10.32 11.72 10.92
C GLY A 115 -10.37 10.67 9.81
N ARG A 116 -10.26 11.12 8.55
CA ARG A 116 -10.41 10.24 7.39
C ARG A 116 -9.10 9.53 7.06
N GLU A 117 -9.13 8.21 7.11
CA GLU A 117 -7.98 7.33 6.84
C GLU A 117 -8.33 6.25 5.80
N LEU A 118 -7.33 5.45 5.42
CA LEU A 118 -7.52 4.27 4.58
C LEU A 118 -8.03 3.09 5.41
N TRP A 119 -9.19 2.56 5.03
CA TRP A 119 -9.85 1.42 5.66
C TRP A 119 -9.93 0.23 4.72
N ALA A 120 -9.95 -0.96 5.33
CA ALA A 120 -10.03 -2.23 4.67
C ALA A 120 -11.18 -3.09 5.22
N HIS A 121 -11.80 -3.88 4.35
CA HIS A 121 -12.79 -4.89 4.69
C HIS A 121 -12.52 -6.19 3.95
N ASP A 122 -12.15 -7.24 4.67
CA ASP A 122 -11.98 -8.57 4.09
C ASP A 122 -13.35 -9.23 3.94
N THR A 123 -13.69 -9.50 2.68
CA THR A 123 -14.98 -10.09 2.32
C THR A 123 -15.07 -11.59 2.64
N SER A 124 -13.94 -12.25 2.87
CA SER A 124 -13.87 -13.69 3.17
C SER A 124 -14.26 -14.00 4.62
N ASN A 125 -13.76 -13.21 5.57
CA ASN A 125 -13.98 -13.39 7.01
C ASN A 125 -14.88 -12.30 7.64
N GLY A 126 -15.18 -11.23 6.90
CA GLY A 126 -16.06 -10.14 7.32
C GLY A 126 -15.42 -9.14 8.27
N THR A 127 -14.10 -9.15 8.45
CA THR A 127 -13.39 -8.20 9.31
C THR A 127 -13.28 -6.82 8.66
N THR A 128 -13.27 -5.76 9.47
CA THR A 128 -13.11 -4.37 9.01
C THR A 128 -12.11 -3.68 9.91
N TRP A 129 -11.08 -3.07 9.34
CA TRP A 129 -10.01 -2.41 10.08
C TRP A 129 -9.52 -1.16 9.36
N MET A 130 -8.93 -0.24 10.12
CA MET A 130 -8.14 0.85 9.56
C MET A 130 -6.76 0.28 9.23
N THR A 131 -6.27 0.50 8.01
CA THR A 131 -5.00 -0.09 7.54
C THR A 131 -3.81 0.49 8.30
N PHE A 132 -3.72 1.81 8.35
CA PHE A 132 -2.76 2.54 9.17
C PHE A 132 -3.23 3.99 9.34
N ASP A 133 -2.74 4.66 10.38
CA ASP A 133 -2.97 6.09 10.60
C ASP A 133 -1.89 6.87 9.84
N ILE A 134 -2.28 7.52 8.74
CA ILE A 134 -1.36 8.25 7.87
C ILE A 134 -0.89 9.54 8.55
N TYR A 135 -1.76 10.15 9.37
CA TYR A 135 -1.46 11.37 10.08
C TYR A 135 -1.82 11.28 11.57
N ASN A 136 -0.78 11.21 12.39
CA ASN A 136 -0.89 11.13 13.85
C ASN A 136 -1.46 12.45 14.45
N GLY A 137 -2.79 12.59 14.45
CA GLY A 137 -3.52 13.79 14.87
C GLY A 137 -5.04 13.69 14.66
N SER A 138 -5.80 14.73 15.00
CA SER A 138 -7.28 14.73 14.86
C SER A 138 -7.78 15.24 13.50
N THR A 139 -6.91 15.31 12.50
CA THR A 139 -7.21 15.82 11.16
C THR A 139 -6.69 14.77 10.18
N GLY A 140 -7.55 13.84 9.78
CA GLY A 140 -7.08 12.63 9.08
C GLY A 140 -6.32 12.88 7.79
N GLY A 141 -5.57 11.86 7.35
CA GLY A 141 -4.60 11.91 6.27
C GLY A 141 -5.18 11.98 4.87
N LEU A 142 -6.44 11.60 4.63
CA LEU A 142 -7.06 11.70 3.30
C LEU A 142 -7.89 13.00 3.17
N ASP A 143 -7.59 13.85 2.18
CA ASP A 143 -8.46 15.00 1.86
C ASP A 143 -9.76 14.50 1.23
N GLY A 144 -10.90 15.08 1.61
CA GLY A 144 -12.24 14.65 1.20
C GLY A 144 -12.59 14.96 -0.27
N SER A 145 -11.58 15.01 -1.14
CA SER A 145 -11.67 15.02 -2.59
C SER A 145 -11.70 13.57 -3.12
N GLN A 146 -11.90 13.36 -4.41
CA GLN A 146 -12.00 12.00 -4.97
C GLN A 146 -10.61 11.35 -4.96
N THR A 147 -10.24 10.62 -3.91
CA THR A 147 -8.97 9.88 -3.84
C THR A 147 -8.96 8.79 -4.92
N PRO A 148 -8.16 8.94 -5.99
CA PRO A 148 -8.04 7.87 -6.96
C PRO A 148 -7.24 6.74 -6.33
N PHE A 149 -7.73 5.50 -6.45
CA PHE A 149 -6.97 4.31 -6.11
C PHE A 149 -6.40 3.70 -7.40
N ALA A 150 -5.12 3.34 -7.40
CA ALA A 150 -4.50 2.57 -8.46
C ALA A 150 -3.89 1.31 -7.88
N VAL A 151 -4.09 0.17 -8.55
CA VAL A 151 -3.62 -1.14 -8.06
C VAL A 151 -2.63 -1.70 -9.09
N VAL A 152 -1.42 -2.05 -8.65
CA VAL A 152 -0.43 -2.77 -9.43
C VAL A 152 0.05 -3.97 -8.61
N GLY A 153 -0.25 -5.18 -9.08
CA GLY A 153 -0.03 -6.39 -8.29
C GLY A 153 -0.78 -6.30 -6.95
N THR A 154 -0.05 -6.49 -5.85
CA THR A 154 -0.57 -6.36 -4.48
C THR A 154 -0.49 -4.94 -3.94
N THR A 155 0.07 -3.97 -4.67
CA THR A 155 0.29 -2.61 -4.15
C THR A 155 -0.84 -1.66 -4.57
N LEU A 156 -1.47 -1.04 -3.58
CA LEU A 156 -2.44 0.03 -3.71
C LEU A 156 -1.75 1.39 -3.60
N TYR A 157 -1.81 2.19 -4.65
CA TYR A 157 -1.32 3.57 -4.68
C TYR A 157 -2.48 4.56 -4.47
N PHE A 158 -2.25 5.56 -3.62
CA PHE A 158 -3.24 6.58 -3.27
C PHE A 158 -2.57 7.88 -2.82
N GLU A 159 -3.40 8.91 -2.66
CA GLU A 159 -2.97 10.24 -2.22
C GLU A 159 -3.29 10.45 -0.74
N ALA A 160 -2.31 10.93 0.03
CA ALA A 160 -2.55 11.26 1.45
C ALA A 160 -1.59 12.33 2.00
N GLN A 161 -2.02 13.05 3.03
CA GLN A 161 -1.33 14.15 3.70
C GLN A 161 -0.47 13.66 4.88
N SER A 162 0.75 14.18 4.99
CA SER A 162 1.73 13.83 6.04
C SER A 162 1.84 14.88 7.17
N GLY A 163 0.84 15.75 7.34
CA GLY A 163 0.81 16.76 8.42
C GLY A 163 1.34 18.14 8.07
N THR A 164 1.91 18.29 6.88
CA THR A 164 2.02 19.59 6.22
C THR A 164 0.78 19.77 5.32
N GLN A 165 0.45 20.98 4.87
CA GLN A 165 -0.76 21.25 4.04
C GLN A 165 -0.71 20.62 2.63
N TYR A 166 0.09 19.57 2.45
CA TYR A 166 0.46 19.01 1.17
C TYR A 166 0.11 17.52 1.15
N GLU A 167 -0.50 17.10 0.06
CA GLU A 167 -0.79 15.71 -0.26
C GLU A 167 0.49 15.06 -0.79
N HIS A 168 0.66 13.74 -0.68
CA HIS A 168 1.79 12.99 -1.23
C HIS A 168 1.31 11.67 -1.86
N LEU A 169 2.17 11.06 -2.68
CA LEU A 169 1.92 9.72 -3.21
C LEU A 169 2.31 8.67 -2.16
N TRP A 170 1.34 7.89 -1.72
CA TRP A 170 1.49 6.78 -0.80
C TRP A 170 1.20 5.45 -1.50
N ALA A 171 1.77 4.40 -0.94
CA ALA A 171 1.51 3.03 -1.32
C ALA A 171 1.18 2.20 -0.09
N HIS A 172 0.34 1.18 -0.30
CA HIS A 172 -0.01 0.18 0.69
C HIS A 172 0.06 -1.20 0.02
N ASN A 173 0.91 -2.07 0.54
CA ASN A 173 0.95 -3.45 0.08
C ASN A 173 -0.17 -4.23 0.77
N THR A 174 -1.08 -4.74 -0.04
CA THR A 174 -2.27 -5.45 0.42
C THR A 174 -1.99 -6.88 0.87
N SER A 175 -0.81 -7.46 0.54
CA SER A 175 -0.43 -8.79 1.02
C SER A 175 0.14 -8.75 2.43
N ASN A 176 1.10 -7.87 2.71
CA ASN A 176 1.75 -7.77 4.02
C ASN A 176 1.23 -6.61 4.91
N GLY A 177 0.31 -5.79 4.40
CA GLY A 177 -0.32 -4.70 5.15
C GLY A 177 0.58 -3.48 5.40
N THR A 178 1.79 -3.44 4.82
CA THR A 178 2.72 -2.32 4.98
C THR A 178 2.25 -1.10 4.18
N SER A 179 2.61 0.09 4.67
CA SER A 179 2.33 1.34 3.98
C SER A 179 3.53 2.26 4.02
N TRP A 180 3.86 2.88 2.89
CA TRP A 180 5.02 3.76 2.78
C TRP A 180 4.74 4.98 1.90
N LEU A 181 5.50 6.03 2.18
CA LEU A 181 5.56 7.20 1.34
C LEU A 181 6.38 6.86 0.08
N VAL A 182 5.74 6.81 -1.09
CA VAL A 182 6.42 6.51 -2.36
C VAL A 182 7.36 7.65 -2.74
N SER A 183 6.94 8.90 -2.51
CA SER A 183 7.77 10.05 -2.79
C SER A 183 7.26 11.37 -2.20
N ASP A 184 8.18 12.20 -1.72
CA ASP A 184 7.90 13.55 -1.18
C ASP A 184 7.76 14.61 -2.31
N LEU A 185 6.86 14.35 -3.27
CA LEU A 185 6.82 15.04 -4.57
C LEU A 185 5.75 16.10 -4.76
N VAL A 186 5.00 16.50 -3.72
CA VAL A 186 3.77 17.27 -3.95
C VAL A 186 3.66 18.42 -2.95
N GLN A 187 3.40 19.63 -3.48
CA GLN A 187 3.10 20.85 -2.73
C GLN A 187 1.78 21.52 -3.16
N ASP A 188 1.02 20.94 -4.09
CA ASP A 188 -0.22 21.57 -4.55
C ASP A 188 -1.37 21.18 -3.60
N PRO A 189 -2.12 22.13 -3.02
CA PRO A 189 -3.34 21.86 -2.24
C PRO A 189 -4.53 21.44 -3.12
N GLY A 190 -4.27 20.65 -4.16
CA GLY A 190 -5.23 20.26 -5.18
C GLY A 190 -5.04 18.81 -5.55
N ALA A 191 -6.09 18.02 -5.26
CA ALA A 191 -6.26 16.61 -5.61
C ALA A 191 -5.57 16.20 -6.91
N LEU A 192 -4.77 15.13 -6.84
CA LEU A 192 -4.25 14.44 -8.02
C LEU A 192 -5.40 14.13 -8.98
N ALA A 193 -5.23 14.55 -10.22
CA ALA A 193 -6.32 14.54 -11.18
C ALA A 193 -6.62 13.14 -11.74
N GLY A 194 -5.76 12.16 -11.43
CA GLY A 194 -5.99 10.74 -11.62
C GLY A 194 -4.69 9.94 -11.70
N PHE A 195 -4.79 8.64 -11.49
CA PHE A 195 -3.71 7.69 -11.76
C PHE A 195 -3.97 6.96 -13.08
N THR A 196 -2.92 6.66 -13.83
CA THR A 196 -3.02 5.68 -14.91
C THR A 196 -1.78 4.81 -14.98
N ILE A 197 -1.96 3.53 -15.31
CA ILE A 197 -0.88 2.55 -15.35
C ILE A 197 -0.72 2.07 -16.80
N ILE A 198 0.52 2.08 -17.29
CA ILE A 198 0.89 1.49 -18.58
C ILE A 198 2.13 0.61 -18.35
N GLY A 199 1.95 -0.71 -18.43
CA GLY A 199 2.96 -1.66 -17.98
C GLY A 199 3.22 -1.50 -16.48
N ASP A 200 4.48 -1.48 -16.07
CA ASP A 200 4.91 -1.32 -14.67
C ASP A 200 5.16 0.14 -14.29
N THR A 201 4.48 1.09 -14.94
CA THR A 201 4.69 2.51 -14.70
C THR A 201 3.38 3.22 -14.43
N LEU A 202 3.28 3.78 -13.22
CA LEU A 202 2.23 4.66 -12.75
C LEU A 202 2.51 6.09 -13.22
N TYR A 203 1.55 6.71 -13.90
CA TYR A 203 1.59 8.11 -14.31
C TYR A 203 0.58 8.94 -13.53
N PHE A 204 1.02 10.11 -13.08
CA PHE A 204 0.27 11.03 -12.21
C PHE A 204 0.76 12.47 -12.43
N ASP A 205 0.00 13.46 -11.98
CA ASP A 205 0.46 14.85 -11.94
C ASP A 205 1.16 15.14 -10.59
N ALA A 206 2.22 15.97 -10.55
CA ALA A 206 2.89 16.31 -9.28
C ALA A 206 3.82 17.54 -9.41
N THR A 207 4.30 18.08 -8.27
CA THR A 207 5.18 19.28 -8.22
C THR A 207 6.39 19.07 -7.29
N ALA A 208 7.61 19.03 -7.84
CA ALA A 208 8.83 18.78 -7.04
C ALA A 208 9.09 19.80 -5.90
N TYR A 209 9.38 19.28 -4.70
CA TYR A 209 9.59 19.99 -3.41
C TYR A 209 10.64 21.12 -3.44
N TYR A 210 11.68 21.03 -4.29
CA TYR A 210 12.81 21.99 -4.31
C TYR A 210 13.08 22.66 -5.66
N SER A 211 12.15 22.60 -6.60
CA SER A 211 12.39 23.14 -7.94
C SER A 211 11.69 24.48 -8.15
N PRO A 212 12.41 25.63 -8.13
CA PRO A 212 11.85 26.92 -8.55
C PRO A 212 11.59 26.98 -10.07
N TYR A 213 11.66 25.84 -10.77
CA TYR A 213 11.64 25.71 -12.23
C TYR A 213 10.57 24.75 -12.77
N THR A 214 9.81 24.05 -11.92
CA THR A 214 8.79 23.08 -12.36
C THR A 214 7.54 23.26 -11.51
N GLY A 215 6.41 23.64 -12.12
CA GLY A 215 5.11 23.61 -11.44
C GLY A 215 4.52 22.19 -11.41
N ASN A 216 3.20 22.07 -11.31
CA ASN A 216 2.51 20.80 -11.46
C ASN A 216 2.64 20.28 -12.90
N GLU A 217 3.32 19.14 -13.06
CA GLU A 217 3.70 18.53 -14.34
C GLU A 217 3.36 17.04 -14.38
N LEU A 218 3.63 16.35 -15.49
CA LEU A 218 3.38 14.90 -15.61
C LEU A 218 4.58 14.12 -15.06
N TRP A 219 4.33 13.27 -14.06
CA TRP A 219 5.28 12.39 -13.41
C TRP A 219 5.00 10.93 -13.69
N ALA A 220 6.03 10.11 -13.48
CA ALA A 220 5.96 8.67 -13.59
C ALA A 220 6.72 8.00 -12.44
N HIS A 221 6.19 6.88 -11.97
CA HIS A 221 6.79 6.01 -10.98
C HIS A 221 6.81 4.57 -11.52
N ASN A 222 7.98 3.95 -11.57
CA ASN A 222 8.11 2.55 -11.95
C ASN A 222 7.89 1.67 -10.72
N THR A 223 6.86 0.85 -10.77
CA THR A 223 6.42 0.03 -9.64
C THR A 223 7.32 -1.17 -9.39
N SER A 224 8.13 -1.60 -10.37
CA SER A 224 9.03 -2.75 -10.23
C SER A 224 10.39 -2.40 -9.62
N ASN A 225 10.85 -1.15 -9.74
CA ASN A 225 12.17 -0.73 -9.22
C ASN A 225 12.12 0.52 -8.34
N GLY A 226 10.93 1.00 -8.00
CA GLY A 226 10.72 2.13 -7.08
C GLY A 226 11.14 3.50 -7.61
N THR A 227 11.58 3.63 -8.86
CA THR A 227 12.11 4.91 -9.36
C THR A 227 11.00 5.89 -9.73
N THR A 228 11.18 7.17 -9.41
CA THR A 228 10.22 8.24 -9.74
C THR A 228 10.89 9.38 -10.51
N TRP A 229 10.28 9.84 -11.60
CA TRP A 229 10.83 10.87 -12.48
C TRP A 229 9.76 11.75 -13.13
N ILE A 230 10.17 12.93 -13.61
CA ILE A 230 9.33 13.81 -14.44
C ILE A 230 9.19 13.17 -15.82
N ALA A 231 8.00 12.69 -16.16
CA ALA A 231 7.71 12.10 -17.46
C ALA A 231 7.67 13.16 -18.56
N ALA A 232 7.08 14.34 -18.29
CA ALA A 232 7.10 15.48 -19.18
C ALA A 232 6.89 16.83 -18.46
N ASP A 233 7.71 17.82 -18.82
CA ASP A 233 7.46 19.24 -18.55
C ASP A 233 6.45 19.76 -19.59
N VAL A 234 5.16 19.70 -19.23
CA VAL A 234 4.01 20.09 -20.04
C VAL A 234 4.01 21.62 -20.25
N ALA A 235 4.41 22.41 -19.25
CA ALA A 235 4.49 23.87 -19.33
C ALA A 235 5.89 24.44 -19.03
N VAL A 236 6.77 24.36 -20.03
CA VAL A 236 8.15 24.88 -19.98
C VAL A 236 8.32 26.16 -19.15
N GLY A 237 8.99 26.02 -18.01
CA GLY A 237 9.29 27.09 -17.06
C GLY A 237 8.64 26.89 -15.69
N PRO A 238 8.65 27.89 -14.81
CA PRO A 238 8.22 27.74 -13.41
C PRO A 238 6.69 27.68 -13.22
N ASN A 239 5.89 27.61 -14.29
CA ASN A 239 4.44 27.53 -14.18
C ASN A 239 4.03 26.07 -14.41
N GLY A 240 3.05 25.57 -13.64
CA GLY A 240 2.52 24.22 -13.87
C GLY A 240 1.74 24.10 -15.17
N GLY A 241 1.85 22.93 -15.80
CA GLY A 241 1.04 22.51 -16.93
C GLY A 241 -0.29 21.87 -16.53
N ASN A 242 -0.41 21.41 -15.29
CA ASN A 242 -1.64 20.90 -14.69
C ASN A 242 -2.29 19.79 -15.56
N PRO A 243 -1.56 18.67 -15.80
CA PRO A 243 -2.04 17.62 -16.68
C PRO A 243 -3.13 16.79 -15.98
N GLY A 244 -4.33 16.82 -16.55
CA GLY A 244 -5.45 15.98 -16.11
C GLY A 244 -6.41 16.66 -15.14
N ASP A 245 -6.12 17.83 -14.57
CA ASP A 245 -6.91 18.51 -13.52
C ASP A 245 -8.44 18.45 -13.69
N LEU A 246 -8.94 18.56 -14.93
CA LEU A 246 -10.38 18.62 -15.18
C LEU A 246 -10.99 17.26 -15.50
N THR A 247 -10.21 16.32 -16.03
CA THR A 247 -10.75 15.12 -16.69
C THR A 247 -9.99 13.82 -16.46
N GLY A 248 -8.84 13.88 -15.78
CA GLY A 248 -7.93 12.76 -15.56
C GLY A 248 -7.17 12.33 -16.80
N PHE A 249 -6.50 11.18 -16.68
CA PHE A 249 -5.71 10.58 -17.75
C PHE A 249 -6.54 9.57 -18.57
N HIS A 250 -6.37 9.60 -19.89
CA HIS A 250 -6.98 8.65 -20.81
C HIS A 250 -5.94 7.97 -21.69
N VAL A 251 -5.91 6.65 -21.66
CA VAL A 251 -4.91 5.84 -22.39
C VAL A 251 -5.50 5.26 -23.67
N ILE A 252 -4.79 5.43 -24.79
CA ILE A 252 -5.09 4.77 -26.07
C ILE A 252 -3.77 4.21 -26.63
N GLY A 253 -3.57 2.91 -26.47
CA GLY A 253 -2.26 2.28 -26.72
C GLY A 253 -1.20 2.91 -25.81
N ASP A 254 -0.05 3.27 -26.38
CA ASP A 254 1.07 3.88 -25.63
C ASP A 254 0.93 5.40 -25.46
N VAL A 255 -0.27 5.96 -25.62
CA VAL A 255 -0.48 7.41 -25.57
C VAL A 255 -1.44 7.79 -24.45
N ILE A 256 -0.93 8.58 -23.51
CA ILE A 256 -1.70 9.24 -22.44
C ILE A 256 -2.22 10.57 -22.97
N LEU A 257 -3.53 10.77 -22.89
CA LEU A 257 -4.24 11.97 -23.31
C LEU A 257 -4.80 12.64 -22.06
N PHE A 258 -4.58 13.95 -21.94
CA PHE A 258 -4.95 14.73 -20.74
C PHE A 258 -5.27 16.18 -21.10
N ASP A 259 -6.11 16.82 -20.31
CA ASP A 259 -6.24 18.28 -20.39
C ASP A 259 -5.05 18.97 -19.73
N CYS A 260 -4.67 20.16 -20.20
CA CYS A 260 -3.54 20.93 -19.66
C CYS A 260 -3.75 22.43 -19.86
N SER A 261 -3.08 23.26 -19.05
CA SER A 261 -3.21 24.71 -19.02
C SER A 261 -1.86 25.43 -19.02
N PRO A 262 -1.34 25.95 -20.15
CA PRO A 262 -0.13 26.79 -20.08
C PRO A 262 -0.50 28.20 -19.59
N SER A 263 -0.09 28.50 -18.34
CA SER A 263 0.11 29.82 -17.73
C SER A 263 -0.88 30.96 -18.09
N PHE A 264 -1.74 31.28 -17.12
CA PHE A 264 -2.59 32.48 -16.97
C PHE A 264 -3.70 32.73 -18.02
N GLY A 265 -4.85 32.07 -17.80
CA GLY A 265 -6.17 32.69 -18.06
C GLY A 265 -7.13 31.97 -19.00
N SER A 266 -6.77 30.81 -19.53
CA SER A 266 -7.72 29.97 -20.29
C SER A 266 -7.39 28.49 -20.13
N SER A 267 -8.23 27.81 -19.37
CA SER A 267 -8.29 26.35 -19.23
C SER A 267 -8.55 25.66 -20.56
N GLY A 268 -8.03 24.43 -20.72
CA GLY A 268 -8.52 23.45 -21.67
C GLY A 268 -7.74 23.33 -22.99
N LYS A 269 -6.47 22.95 -22.97
CA LYS A 269 -5.81 22.37 -24.16
C LYS A 269 -5.67 20.86 -23.98
N LEU A 270 -5.62 20.12 -25.09
CA LEU A 270 -5.44 18.66 -25.07
C LEU A 270 -3.95 18.39 -25.24
N GLY A 271 -3.34 17.84 -24.20
CA GLY A 271 -2.00 17.26 -24.23
C GLY A 271 -2.07 15.79 -24.63
N ALA A 272 -0.96 15.31 -25.20
CA ALA A 272 -0.73 13.91 -25.45
C ALA A 272 0.73 13.58 -25.13
N TYR A 273 0.95 12.47 -24.44
CA TYR A 273 2.27 11.93 -24.09
C TYR A 273 2.38 10.49 -24.57
N ASN A 274 3.42 10.18 -25.34
CA ASN A 274 3.70 8.83 -25.80
C ASN A 274 4.73 8.18 -24.87
N THR A 275 4.32 7.13 -24.16
CA THR A 275 5.15 6.44 -23.17
C THR A 275 6.31 5.68 -23.79
N SER A 276 6.12 5.11 -24.99
CA SER A 276 7.14 4.32 -25.70
C SER A 276 8.34 5.12 -26.20
N ASN A 277 8.22 6.45 -26.34
CA ASN A 277 9.33 7.30 -26.80
C ASN A 277 9.50 8.62 -26.03
N GLY A 278 8.72 8.84 -24.97
CA GLY A 278 8.75 10.02 -24.12
C GLY A 278 8.35 11.33 -24.81
N THR A 279 7.67 11.29 -25.97
CA THR A 279 7.31 12.52 -26.68
C THR A 279 6.01 13.12 -26.17
N ILE A 280 6.00 14.44 -25.95
CA ILE A 280 4.82 15.22 -25.59
C ILE A 280 4.46 16.19 -26.72
N TRP A 281 3.16 16.33 -27.00
CA TRP A 281 2.66 17.33 -27.93
C TRP A 281 1.28 17.85 -27.53
N LEU A 282 1.01 19.10 -27.92
CA LEU A 282 -0.32 19.66 -27.85
C LEU A 282 -1.10 19.28 -29.10
N ILE A 283 -2.30 18.73 -28.92
CA ILE A 283 -3.24 18.46 -30.01
C ILE A 283 -3.87 19.82 -30.40
N ASN A 284 -3.16 20.53 -31.28
CA ASN A 284 -3.45 21.88 -31.72
C ASN A 284 -4.88 22.04 -32.27
N SER A 285 -5.66 22.94 -31.70
CA SER A 285 -6.62 23.70 -32.49
C SER A 285 -6.67 25.14 -32.02
N SER A 286 -6.52 26.07 -32.96
CA SER A 286 -6.12 27.44 -32.66
C SER A 286 -7.11 28.29 -31.86
N TYR A 287 -8.29 27.79 -31.43
CA TYR A 287 -9.30 28.58 -30.71
C TYR A 287 -10.32 27.75 -29.87
N LYS A 288 -10.03 26.49 -29.50
CA LYS A 288 -11.04 25.61 -28.89
C LYS A 288 -10.58 25.17 -27.50
N ASN A 289 -11.09 25.82 -26.45
CA ASN A 289 -10.84 25.42 -25.06
C ASN A 289 -11.62 24.15 -24.76
N ILE A 290 -10.98 23.10 -24.28
CA ILE A 290 -11.62 21.88 -23.82
C ILE A 290 -12.46 22.20 -22.60
N GLY A 291 -13.72 21.81 -22.64
CA GLY A 291 -14.57 21.90 -21.48
C GLY A 291 -14.26 20.75 -20.53
N SER A 292 -14.45 20.98 -19.23
CA SER A 292 -14.20 20.04 -18.14
C SER A 292 -15.03 18.73 -18.14
N ASN A 293 -15.63 18.31 -19.26
CA ASN A 293 -16.87 17.55 -19.22
C ASN A 293 -17.07 16.44 -20.26
N LEU A 294 -16.11 16.01 -21.09
CA LEU A 294 -16.34 14.77 -21.84
C LEU A 294 -15.05 14.20 -22.43
N PHE A 295 -14.72 12.96 -22.05
CA PHE A 295 -13.74 12.13 -22.74
C PHE A 295 -14.27 10.69 -22.81
N LYS A 296 -14.36 10.14 -24.02
CA LYS A 296 -14.63 8.71 -24.25
C LYS A 296 -13.77 8.23 -25.41
N ALA A 297 -13.09 7.09 -25.24
CA ALA A 297 -12.33 6.46 -26.30
C ALA A 297 -13.18 5.35 -26.97
N MET A 298 -13.17 5.29 -28.30
CA MET A 298 -13.64 4.16 -29.10
C MET A 298 -12.49 3.73 -30.01
N GLY A 299 -11.92 2.55 -29.76
CA GLY A 299 -10.71 2.11 -30.46
C GLY A 299 -9.60 3.16 -30.37
N ASN A 300 -9.10 3.62 -31.52
CA ASN A 300 -8.05 4.63 -31.61
C ASN A 300 -8.57 6.08 -31.67
N THR A 301 -9.85 6.32 -31.37
CA THR A 301 -10.49 7.64 -31.46
C THR A 301 -10.96 8.12 -30.08
N LEU A 302 -10.46 9.27 -29.65
CA LEU A 302 -10.91 9.99 -28.46
C LEU A 302 -11.99 11.02 -28.81
N TYR A 303 -13.14 10.95 -28.16
CA TYR A 303 -14.25 11.90 -28.29
C TYR A 303 -14.28 12.87 -27.12
N PHE A 304 -14.38 14.17 -27.40
CA PHE A 304 -14.33 15.20 -26.35
C PHE A 304 -15.08 16.50 -26.67
N GLY A 305 -15.47 17.22 -25.61
CA GLY A 305 -16.20 18.49 -25.70
C GLY A 305 -15.31 19.73 -25.58
N SER A 306 -15.58 20.80 -26.35
CA SER A 306 -14.92 22.12 -26.21
C SER A 306 -15.90 23.23 -25.89
N MET A 307 -15.56 24.10 -24.94
CA MET A 307 -16.25 25.37 -24.68
C MET A 307 -15.74 26.49 -25.59
N ILE A 308 -16.64 27.22 -26.26
CA ILE A 308 -16.27 28.43 -27.01
C ILE A 308 -16.21 29.62 -26.04
N THR A 309 -15.07 30.34 -26.02
CA THR A 309 -14.89 31.56 -25.23
C THR A 309 -16.04 32.56 -25.42
N GLY A 310 -16.75 32.87 -24.34
CA GLY A 310 -17.82 33.87 -24.30
C GLY A 310 -19.26 33.36 -24.50
N GLY A 311 -19.51 32.04 -24.50
CA GLY A 311 -20.87 31.50 -24.57
C GLY A 311 -21.03 30.09 -24.00
N SER A 312 -22.25 29.74 -23.60
CA SER A 312 -22.68 28.47 -23.01
C SER A 312 -22.69 27.27 -23.97
N ASN A 313 -21.92 27.31 -25.06
CA ASN A 313 -22.00 26.35 -26.16
C ASN A 313 -20.77 25.43 -26.14
N THR A 314 -21.00 24.13 -25.92
CA THR A 314 -19.98 23.09 -26.12
C THR A 314 -20.04 22.59 -27.56
N LEU A 315 -18.93 22.28 -28.23
CA LEU A 315 -18.88 21.53 -29.50
C LEU A 315 -18.26 20.15 -29.24
N LEU A 316 -18.72 19.09 -29.92
CA LEU A 316 -18.18 17.73 -29.79
C LEU A 316 -17.17 17.46 -30.91
N TYR A 317 -16.01 16.94 -30.55
CA TYR A 317 -14.91 16.59 -31.45
C TYR A 317 -14.48 15.15 -31.26
N ALA A 318 -13.75 14.65 -32.25
CA ALA A 318 -13.03 13.39 -32.17
C ALA A 318 -11.56 13.60 -32.59
N TYR A 319 -10.66 12.86 -31.96
CA TYR A 319 -9.22 12.84 -32.23
C TYR A 319 -8.76 11.39 -32.43
N SER A 320 -8.19 11.09 -33.59
CA SER A 320 -7.60 9.78 -33.86
C SER A 320 -6.13 9.76 -33.46
N THR A 321 -5.74 8.84 -32.58
CA THR A 321 -4.32 8.62 -32.21
C THR A 321 -3.53 7.99 -33.35
N THR A 322 -4.15 7.20 -34.21
CA THR A 322 -3.49 6.57 -35.37
C THR A 322 -3.06 7.59 -36.41
N ASN A 323 -3.95 8.52 -36.76
CA ASN A 323 -3.70 9.49 -37.84
C ASN A 323 -3.35 10.89 -37.31
N THR A 324 -3.39 11.10 -36.00
CA THR A 324 -3.20 12.41 -35.33
C THR A 324 -4.15 13.52 -35.84
N THR A 325 -5.35 13.14 -36.29
CA THR A 325 -6.33 14.05 -36.89
C THR A 325 -7.48 14.36 -35.93
N ILE A 326 -7.89 15.63 -35.89
CA ILE A 326 -9.07 16.10 -35.17
C ILE A 326 -10.19 16.48 -36.15
N TRP A 327 -11.45 16.10 -35.85
CA TRP A 327 -12.62 16.51 -36.63
C TRP A 327 -13.84 16.82 -35.76
N ASP A 328 -14.75 17.61 -36.32
CA ASP A 328 -15.99 18.03 -35.68
C ASP A 328 -17.07 16.96 -35.87
N ILE A 329 -17.82 16.61 -34.81
CA ILE A 329 -18.94 15.68 -34.91
C ILE A 329 -20.21 16.44 -35.36
N PRO A 330 -20.75 16.16 -36.56
CA PRO A 330 -21.92 16.87 -37.07
C PRO A 330 -23.19 16.52 -36.28
N ILE A 331 -24.02 17.52 -35.97
CA ILE A 331 -25.28 17.32 -35.23
C ILE A 331 -26.47 17.45 -36.19
N PRO A 332 -27.47 16.55 -36.14
CA PRO A 332 -28.65 16.63 -36.99
C PRO A 332 -29.43 17.93 -36.79
N GLY A 333 -29.75 18.62 -37.89
CA GLY A 333 -30.59 19.83 -37.88
C GLY A 333 -29.83 21.16 -37.94
N SER A 334 -28.50 21.16 -38.01
CA SER A 334 -27.70 22.37 -38.23
C SER A 334 -27.46 22.64 -39.72
N TYR A 335 -28.52 22.93 -40.49
CA TYR A 335 -28.37 23.57 -41.79
C TYR A 335 -28.82 25.03 -41.71
N SER A 336 -27.84 25.92 -41.92
CA SER A 336 -27.94 27.36 -42.21
C SER A 336 -29.29 28.06 -41.94
N ASN A 337 -29.28 29.00 -40.98
CA ASN A 337 -30.27 30.07 -40.76
C ASN A 337 -31.55 29.74 -39.95
N GLN A 338 -31.51 28.75 -39.06
CA GLN A 338 -32.43 28.62 -37.92
C GLN A 338 -31.60 28.41 -36.64
N PRO A 339 -32.04 28.83 -35.44
CA PRO A 339 -31.27 28.65 -34.20
C PRO A 339 -31.15 27.15 -33.91
N GLY A 340 -30.00 26.58 -34.28
CA GLY A 340 -29.72 25.15 -34.28
C GLY A 340 -29.57 24.54 -32.89
N PHE A 341 -29.57 23.20 -32.87
CA PHE A 341 -29.23 22.41 -31.70
C PHE A 341 -27.75 22.60 -31.32
N GLN A 342 -27.47 22.57 -30.02
CA GLN A 342 -26.15 22.69 -29.42
C GLN A 342 -25.89 21.38 -28.65
N PRO A 343 -24.67 20.85 -28.61
CA PRO A 343 -24.29 19.80 -27.66
C PRO A 343 -24.77 20.14 -26.25
N GLY A 344 -25.31 19.13 -25.59
CA GLY A 344 -25.84 19.28 -24.25
C GLY A 344 -24.73 19.44 -23.21
N PHE A 345 -25.16 19.68 -21.98
CA PHE A 345 -24.32 20.11 -20.87
C PHE A 345 -23.79 18.90 -20.09
N SER A 346 -24.10 17.65 -20.51
CA SER A 346 -23.85 16.49 -19.68
C SER A 346 -22.42 15.97 -19.79
N LYS A 347 -21.92 15.51 -18.64
CA LYS A 347 -20.57 14.98 -18.45
C LYS A 347 -20.33 13.58 -19.04
N ASN A 348 -21.36 12.98 -19.66
CA ASN A 348 -21.37 11.56 -19.95
C ASN A 348 -21.82 11.26 -21.38
N ALA A 349 -21.15 10.28 -21.97
CA ALA A 349 -21.54 9.65 -23.23
C ALA A 349 -21.35 8.13 -23.09
N ALA A 350 -22.07 7.37 -23.90
CA ALA A 350 -21.96 5.91 -23.94
C ALA A 350 -21.65 5.43 -25.35
N ILE A 351 -20.95 4.30 -25.45
CA ILE A 351 -20.63 3.66 -26.70
C ILE A 351 -21.37 2.33 -26.75
N VAL A 352 -22.09 2.07 -27.84
CA VAL A 352 -22.76 0.80 -28.11
C VAL A 352 -22.40 0.35 -29.52
N GLY A 353 -21.55 -0.68 -29.62
CA GLY A 353 -20.89 -1.01 -30.89
C GLY A 353 -20.15 0.21 -31.44
N ASP A 354 -20.38 0.53 -32.71
CA ASP A 354 -19.75 1.67 -33.39
C ASP A 354 -20.49 3.02 -33.20
N VAL A 355 -21.39 3.10 -32.21
CA VAL A 355 -22.27 4.27 -32.02
C VAL A 355 -22.03 4.93 -30.67
N LEU A 356 -21.65 6.21 -30.71
CA LEU A 356 -21.56 7.11 -29.57
C LEU A 356 -22.92 7.77 -29.30
N TYR A 357 -23.44 7.63 -28.08
CA TYR A 357 -24.66 8.25 -27.57
C TYR A 357 -24.33 9.36 -26.58
N PHE A 358 -24.91 10.54 -26.76
CA PHE A 358 -24.58 11.74 -25.97
C PHE A 358 -25.78 12.70 -25.87
N ASP A 359 -25.78 13.61 -24.89
CA ASP A 359 -26.86 14.58 -24.74
C ASP A 359 -26.74 15.76 -25.73
N ALA A 360 -27.89 16.26 -26.18
CA ALA A 360 -28.01 17.41 -27.06
C ALA A 360 -29.11 18.36 -26.57
N ARG A 361 -28.87 19.68 -26.68
CA ARG A 361 -29.78 20.74 -26.21
C ARG A 361 -30.26 21.62 -27.35
N ARG A 362 -31.40 22.28 -27.17
CA ARG A 362 -31.90 23.29 -28.12
C ARG A 362 -31.71 24.71 -27.59
N ALA A 363 -31.09 25.57 -28.39
CA ALA A 363 -30.70 26.93 -28.01
C ALA A 363 -31.87 27.87 -27.57
N VAL A 364 -33.12 27.56 -27.94
CA VAL A 364 -34.27 28.47 -27.75
C VAL A 364 -35.21 28.07 -26.60
N TYR A 365 -35.26 26.79 -26.23
CA TYR A 365 -36.26 26.26 -25.28
C TYR A 365 -35.66 25.61 -24.03
N GLY A 366 -34.35 25.33 -24.01
CA GLY A 366 -33.68 24.75 -22.84
C GLY A 366 -33.85 23.23 -22.69
N ASP A 367 -34.75 22.60 -23.46
CA ASP A 367 -34.97 21.15 -23.46
C ASP A 367 -33.74 20.36 -23.91
N ARG A 368 -33.49 19.22 -23.25
CA ARG A 368 -32.41 18.26 -23.51
C ARG A 368 -32.97 16.97 -24.09
N GLY A 369 -32.28 16.38 -25.07
CA GLY A 369 -32.61 15.08 -25.67
C GLY A 369 -31.37 14.26 -25.99
N LEU A 370 -31.55 13.00 -26.38
CA LEU A 370 -30.47 12.07 -26.68
C LEU A 370 -30.11 12.11 -28.18
N ALA A 371 -28.82 12.21 -28.48
CA ALA A 371 -28.27 12.14 -29.83
C ALA A 371 -27.32 10.94 -29.96
N ALA A 372 -27.10 10.50 -31.19
CA ALA A 372 -26.21 9.39 -31.52
C ALA A 372 -25.33 9.73 -32.74
N TYR A 373 -24.10 9.21 -32.76
CA TYR A 373 -23.12 9.33 -33.83
C TYR A 373 -22.50 7.96 -34.13
N ASN A 374 -22.54 7.52 -35.39
CA ASN A 374 -21.92 6.28 -35.83
C ASN A 374 -20.58 6.60 -36.50
N GLU A 375 -19.48 6.06 -35.94
CA GLU A 375 -18.12 6.31 -36.43
C GLU A 375 -17.89 5.69 -37.81
N SER A 376 -18.34 4.44 -37.99
CA SER A 376 -18.13 3.64 -39.20
C SER A 376 -18.69 4.29 -40.48
N ASN A 377 -19.71 5.14 -40.38
CA ASN A 377 -20.30 5.84 -41.52
C ASN A 377 -20.38 7.38 -41.38
N GLY A 378 -19.92 7.92 -40.25
CA GLY A 378 -19.91 9.36 -39.96
C GLY A 378 -21.29 10.01 -39.85
N THR A 379 -22.36 9.25 -39.60
CA THR A 379 -23.72 9.78 -39.50
C THR A 379 -24.12 10.08 -38.06
N ALA A 380 -24.90 11.15 -37.87
CA ALA A 380 -25.50 11.47 -36.59
C ALA A 380 -27.04 11.54 -36.71
N TRP A 381 -27.77 11.23 -35.63
CA TRP A 381 -29.23 11.35 -35.54
C TRP A 381 -29.69 11.66 -34.10
N MET A 382 -30.93 12.16 -33.95
CA MET A 382 -31.60 12.27 -32.64
C MET A 382 -32.31 10.96 -32.33
N VAL A 383 -32.25 10.52 -31.08
CA VAL A 383 -32.84 9.26 -30.61
C VAL A 383 -34.24 9.51 -30.03
N GLY A 384 -35.27 8.84 -30.57
CA GLY A 384 -36.68 8.98 -30.12
C GLY A 384 -37.42 10.23 -30.62
N ASP A 385 -38.74 10.31 -30.38
CA ASP A 385 -39.56 11.51 -30.62
C ASP A 385 -39.72 12.33 -29.32
N ARG A 386 -39.78 13.65 -29.45
CA ARG A 386 -39.55 14.62 -28.37
C ARG A 386 -40.75 14.83 -27.44
N SER A 387 -41.88 14.18 -27.70
CA SER A 387 -43.02 14.16 -26.79
C SER A 387 -42.84 13.19 -25.62
N ASP A 388 -41.86 12.29 -25.71
CA ASP A 388 -41.87 11.08 -24.91
C ASP A 388 -41.04 11.24 -23.62
N TYR A 389 -39.93 11.99 -23.65
CA TYR A 389 -39.06 12.20 -22.49
C TYR A 389 -38.19 13.46 -22.58
N THR A 390 -37.70 13.93 -21.43
CA THR A 390 -36.73 15.02 -21.28
C THR A 390 -35.58 14.55 -20.38
N LEU A 391 -34.32 14.80 -20.75
CA LEU A 391 -33.20 14.43 -19.87
C LEU A 391 -33.13 15.35 -18.62
N PRO A 392 -32.75 14.83 -17.44
CA PRO A 392 -32.76 15.58 -16.19
C PRO A 392 -31.75 16.73 -16.19
N TYR A 393 -31.95 17.70 -15.30
CA TYR A 393 -31.05 18.85 -15.22
C TYR A 393 -29.66 18.47 -14.66
N SER A 394 -29.60 17.41 -13.87
CA SER A 394 -28.41 16.83 -13.23
C SER A 394 -27.46 16.10 -14.19
N GLY A 395 -27.93 15.65 -15.36
CA GLY A 395 -27.08 14.99 -16.36
C GLY A 395 -27.74 13.79 -17.03
N PHE A 396 -27.17 13.37 -18.15
CA PHE A 396 -27.40 12.07 -18.79
C PHE A 396 -26.46 11.07 -18.11
N HIS A 397 -26.94 9.93 -17.62
CA HIS A 397 -26.11 8.87 -17.03
C HIS A 397 -26.43 7.54 -17.71
N PRO A 398 -25.83 7.27 -18.88
CA PRO A 398 -26.10 6.05 -19.61
C PRO A 398 -25.33 4.86 -19.04
N THR A 399 -25.92 3.67 -19.17
CA THR A 399 -25.25 2.38 -18.93
C THR A 399 -25.73 1.39 -19.98
N LEU A 400 -24.82 0.56 -20.50
CA LEU A 400 -25.16 -0.49 -21.47
C LEU A 400 -25.43 -1.80 -20.73
N VAL A 401 -26.57 -2.43 -21.01
CA VAL A 401 -27.02 -3.68 -20.38
C VAL A 401 -27.58 -4.61 -21.44
N GLY A 402 -26.90 -5.71 -21.75
CA GLY A 402 -27.39 -6.71 -22.71
C GLY A 402 -27.72 -6.14 -24.09
N GLY A 403 -26.97 -5.14 -24.55
CA GLY A 403 -27.22 -4.43 -25.81
C GLY A 403 -28.30 -3.32 -25.73
N MET A 404 -28.86 -3.07 -24.55
CA MET A 404 -29.80 -1.98 -24.30
C MET A 404 -29.11 -0.82 -23.57
N LEU A 405 -29.26 0.39 -24.09
CA LEU A 405 -28.78 1.60 -23.44
C LEU A 405 -29.83 2.06 -22.41
N LEU A 406 -29.53 1.90 -21.13
CA LEU A 406 -30.31 2.41 -20.02
C LEU A 406 -29.85 3.83 -19.68
N PHE A 407 -30.77 4.75 -19.39
CA PHE A 407 -30.46 6.13 -19.01
C PHE A 407 -31.58 6.75 -18.20
N GLN A 408 -31.26 7.78 -17.43
CA GLN A 408 -32.26 8.52 -16.67
C GLN A 408 -32.96 9.59 -17.53
N ALA A 409 -34.29 9.67 -17.50
CA ALA A 409 -35.08 10.75 -18.13
C ALA A 409 -36.40 11.01 -17.39
N THR A 410 -37.11 12.07 -17.71
CA THR A 410 -38.41 12.43 -17.10
C THR A 410 -39.46 12.70 -18.18
N ASP A 411 -40.68 12.22 -17.96
CA ASP A 411 -41.86 12.57 -18.76
C ASP A 411 -42.52 13.91 -18.31
N GLY A 412 -42.02 14.51 -17.22
CA GLY A 412 -42.55 15.73 -16.62
C GLY A 412 -43.58 15.53 -15.49
N SER A 413 -43.89 14.29 -15.12
CA SER A 413 -44.97 13.94 -14.18
C SER A 413 -44.47 13.41 -12.84
N ASN A 414 -43.41 12.58 -12.83
CA ASN A 414 -43.04 11.75 -11.67
C ASN A 414 -41.55 11.83 -11.25
N GLY A 415 -40.86 12.92 -11.58
CA GLY A 415 -39.42 13.03 -11.28
C GLY A 415 -38.56 12.28 -12.31
N SER A 416 -37.37 11.83 -11.90
CA SER A 416 -36.41 11.20 -12.81
C SER A 416 -36.58 9.68 -12.82
N GLU A 417 -36.87 9.11 -13.99
CA GLU A 417 -37.20 7.71 -14.24
C GLU A 417 -36.07 6.99 -14.99
N LEU A 418 -36.02 5.66 -14.94
CA LEU A 418 -35.10 4.84 -15.72
C LEU A 418 -35.73 4.51 -17.09
N TRP A 419 -35.06 4.88 -18.17
CA TRP A 419 -35.46 4.68 -19.56
C TRP A 419 -34.51 3.71 -20.25
N ALA A 420 -35.01 2.92 -21.20
CA ALA A 420 -34.24 1.93 -21.95
C ALA A 420 -34.37 2.15 -23.47
N LEU A 421 -33.25 2.03 -24.17
CA LEU A 421 -33.16 2.03 -25.63
C LEU A 421 -32.51 0.74 -26.11
N GLY A 422 -33.32 -0.21 -26.59
CA GLY A 422 -32.86 -1.39 -27.31
C GLY A 422 -33.02 -1.24 -28.83
N SER A 423 -32.55 -2.22 -29.60
CA SER A 423 -32.78 -2.34 -31.05
C SER A 423 -34.24 -2.65 -31.44
N GLY A 424 -35.20 -2.31 -30.56
CA GLY A 424 -36.64 -2.48 -30.74
C GLY A 424 -37.35 -2.45 -29.39
N ASN A 425 -38.25 -1.48 -29.22
CA ASN A 425 -39.22 -1.29 -28.13
C ASN A 425 -38.75 -0.53 -26.87
N VAL A 426 -39.60 0.43 -26.49
CA VAL A 426 -39.57 1.26 -25.29
C VAL A 426 -40.22 0.47 -24.16
N ALA A 427 -39.51 0.28 -23.04
CA ALA A 427 -40.12 -0.09 -21.77
C ALA A 427 -40.30 1.19 -20.94
N SER A 428 -41.56 1.63 -20.80
CA SER A 428 -41.96 2.66 -19.83
C SER A 428 -42.06 2.04 -18.43
N GLY A 429 -41.72 2.82 -17.40
CA GLY A 429 -41.78 2.45 -15.98
C GLY A 429 -43.17 2.05 -15.45
N PRO A 430 -43.28 1.77 -14.13
CA PRO A 430 -44.13 0.70 -13.61
C PRO A 430 -45.60 1.09 -13.53
N SER A 431 -46.48 0.17 -13.93
CA SER A 431 -47.80 0.07 -13.33
C SER A 431 -48.18 -1.38 -13.08
N ASN A 432 -48.48 -1.65 -11.81
CA ASN A 432 -49.40 -2.66 -11.27
C ASN A 432 -48.79 -3.94 -10.67
N GLY A 433 -49.13 -4.14 -9.39
CA GLY A 433 -48.83 -5.33 -8.61
C GLY A 433 -49.59 -6.59 -9.08
N PRO A 434 -49.59 -7.67 -8.27
CA PRO A 434 -49.99 -9.00 -8.73
C PRO A 434 -51.44 -9.05 -9.23
N VAL A 435 -51.58 -9.57 -10.44
CA VAL A 435 -52.85 -9.78 -11.15
C VAL A 435 -53.59 -10.94 -10.47
N SER A 436 -54.72 -10.67 -9.83
CA SER A 436 -55.51 -11.69 -9.11
C SER A 436 -56.87 -11.97 -9.75
N SER A 437 -57.25 -11.21 -10.78
CA SER A 437 -58.57 -11.32 -11.43
C SER A 437 -58.55 -11.21 -12.97
N ALA A 438 -57.40 -11.37 -13.63
CA ALA A 438 -57.31 -11.25 -15.08
C ALA A 438 -57.92 -12.41 -15.86
N THR A 439 -58.46 -12.08 -17.03
CA THR A 439 -58.74 -13.03 -18.10
C THR A 439 -57.47 -13.18 -18.95
N CYS A 440 -56.85 -14.34 -18.89
CA CYS A 440 -55.55 -14.62 -19.50
C CYS A 440 -55.69 -15.32 -20.87
N GLU A 441 -54.99 -14.85 -21.88
CA GLU A 441 -54.93 -15.45 -23.22
C GLU A 441 -53.47 -15.71 -23.62
N ILE A 442 -53.20 -16.70 -24.47
CA ILE A 442 -51.83 -17.00 -24.95
C ILE A 442 -51.84 -17.44 -26.43
N SER A 443 -50.84 -17.00 -27.20
CA SER A 443 -50.66 -17.35 -28.61
C SER A 443 -49.18 -17.45 -28.98
N PRO A 444 -48.73 -18.49 -29.72
CA PRO A 444 -49.50 -19.63 -30.23
C PRO A 444 -49.93 -20.60 -29.10
N THR A 445 -50.64 -21.69 -29.43
CA THR A 445 -51.07 -22.68 -28.43
C THR A 445 -49.89 -23.33 -27.72
N LEU A 446 -49.94 -23.39 -26.38
CA LEU A 446 -48.92 -24.00 -25.52
C LEU A 446 -48.61 -25.46 -25.92
N PRO A 447 -47.37 -25.94 -25.66
CA PRO A 447 -47.01 -27.33 -25.88
C PRO A 447 -47.92 -28.27 -25.07
N VAL A 448 -48.18 -29.47 -25.61
CA VAL A 448 -49.03 -30.46 -24.94
C VAL A 448 -48.46 -30.80 -23.57
N GLY A 449 -49.25 -30.61 -22.51
CA GLY A 449 -48.87 -30.87 -21.12
C GLY A 449 -48.57 -29.61 -20.30
N ILE A 450 -48.51 -28.43 -20.94
CA ILE A 450 -48.42 -27.12 -20.29
C ILE A 450 -49.77 -26.38 -20.39
N THR A 451 -50.17 -25.68 -19.33
CA THR A 451 -51.45 -24.96 -19.23
C THR A 451 -51.26 -23.54 -18.70
N LEU A 452 -52.21 -22.64 -19.00
CA LEU A 452 -52.27 -21.26 -18.51
C LEU A 452 -53.43 -21.12 -17.52
N THR A 453 -53.14 -20.66 -16.29
CA THR A 453 -54.14 -20.47 -15.23
C THR A 453 -54.81 -19.09 -15.35
N GLN A 454 -56.14 -19.05 -15.32
CA GLN A 454 -56.91 -17.81 -15.31
C GLN A 454 -56.76 -17.07 -13.97
N GLY A 455 -56.87 -15.74 -13.96
CA GLY A 455 -56.68 -14.90 -12.78
C GLY A 455 -55.24 -14.47 -12.58
N THR A 456 -54.32 -15.45 -12.47
CA THR A 456 -52.88 -15.23 -12.18
C THR A 456 -51.97 -15.31 -13.40
N CYS A 457 -52.49 -15.75 -14.55
CA CYS A 457 -51.75 -16.00 -15.79
C CYS A 457 -50.52 -16.91 -15.63
N THR A 458 -50.52 -17.79 -14.62
CA THR A 458 -49.42 -18.71 -14.34
C THR A 458 -49.38 -19.85 -15.36
N ILE A 459 -48.20 -20.08 -15.96
CA ILE A 459 -47.93 -21.24 -16.81
C ILE A 459 -47.43 -22.39 -15.94
N SER A 460 -48.04 -23.57 -16.06
CA SER A 460 -47.63 -24.76 -15.30
C SER A 460 -47.94 -26.06 -16.03
N GLY A 461 -47.25 -27.13 -15.66
CA GLY A 461 -47.40 -28.47 -16.23
C GLY A 461 -46.06 -29.06 -16.71
N THR A 462 -46.12 -30.21 -17.37
CA THR A 462 -44.94 -30.92 -17.89
C THR A 462 -45.13 -31.14 -19.39
N PRO A 463 -44.31 -30.54 -20.26
CA PRO A 463 -44.42 -30.73 -21.70
C PRO A 463 -44.14 -32.17 -22.09
N THR A 464 -44.87 -32.67 -23.09
CA THR A 464 -44.74 -34.06 -23.59
C THR A 464 -44.21 -34.13 -25.02
N VAL A 465 -43.89 -32.99 -25.62
CA VAL A 465 -43.42 -32.87 -27.00
C VAL A 465 -42.26 -31.88 -27.05
N VAL A 466 -41.14 -32.31 -27.60
CA VAL A 466 -39.94 -31.51 -27.86
C VAL A 466 -40.28 -30.35 -28.81
N GLN A 467 -39.74 -29.17 -28.51
CA GLN A 467 -40.04 -27.97 -29.26
C GLN A 467 -38.85 -26.99 -29.18
N ASN A 468 -38.42 -26.48 -30.34
CA ASN A 468 -37.44 -25.39 -30.40
C ASN A 468 -38.02 -24.10 -29.80
N GLY A 469 -37.14 -23.25 -29.26
CA GLY A 469 -37.53 -21.98 -28.63
C GLY A 469 -38.57 -21.22 -29.43
N THR A 470 -39.79 -21.19 -28.92
CA THR A 470 -40.93 -20.55 -29.56
C THR A 470 -41.41 -19.43 -28.66
N THR A 471 -41.56 -18.23 -29.23
CA THR A 471 -42.09 -17.07 -28.52
C THR A 471 -43.61 -17.16 -28.40
N TYR A 472 -44.10 -17.14 -27.16
CA TYR A 472 -45.51 -17.06 -26.79
C TYR A 472 -45.82 -15.67 -26.29
N THR A 473 -46.87 -15.04 -26.81
CA THR A 473 -47.44 -13.81 -26.24
C THR A 473 -48.58 -14.17 -25.32
N ILE A 474 -48.55 -13.65 -24.09
CA ILE A 474 -49.56 -13.82 -23.05
C ILE A 474 -50.24 -12.47 -22.86
N TRP A 475 -51.56 -12.43 -22.78
CA TRP A 475 -52.33 -11.25 -22.42
C TRP A 475 -53.01 -11.46 -21.07
N ALA A 476 -53.00 -10.46 -20.21
CA ALA A 476 -53.75 -10.40 -18.97
C ALA A 476 -54.77 -9.26 -19.05
N ASN A 477 -56.06 -9.59 -19.11
CA ASN A 477 -57.13 -8.61 -19.31
C ASN A 477 -57.97 -8.42 -18.04
N GLU A 478 -58.02 -7.19 -17.51
CA GLU A 478 -58.93 -6.77 -16.44
C GLU A 478 -59.83 -5.60 -16.90
N SER A 479 -60.88 -5.27 -16.16
CA SER A 479 -61.87 -4.28 -16.61
C SER A 479 -61.25 -2.89 -16.74
N GLY A 480 -60.91 -2.49 -17.97
CA GLY A 480 -60.34 -1.18 -18.31
C GLY A 480 -58.83 -1.17 -18.57
N TYR A 481 -58.14 -2.30 -18.42
CA TYR A 481 -56.69 -2.42 -18.65
C TYR A 481 -56.34 -3.82 -19.19
N SER A 482 -55.41 -3.86 -20.13
CA SER A 482 -54.89 -5.10 -20.74
C SER A 482 -53.38 -4.97 -20.78
N ASP A 483 -52.68 -5.95 -20.22
CA ASP A 483 -51.23 -6.05 -20.26
C ASP A 483 -50.80 -7.30 -21.04
N TRP A 484 -49.57 -7.31 -21.54
CA TRP A 484 -49.05 -8.47 -22.27
C TRP A 484 -47.57 -8.69 -22.01
N ALA A 485 -47.16 -9.95 -22.06
CA ALA A 485 -45.77 -10.36 -21.93
C ALA A 485 -45.44 -11.41 -22.98
N THR A 486 -44.16 -11.56 -23.32
CA THR A 486 -43.69 -12.68 -24.14
C THR A 486 -42.80 -13.61 -23.34
N VAL A 487 -42.96 -14.91 -23.53
CA VAL A 487 -42.08 -15.96 -22.98
C VAL A 487 -41.60 -16.86 -24.10
N VAL A 488 -40.32 -17.21 -24.12
CA VAL A 488 -39.78 -18.23 -25.03
C VAL A 488 -39.79 -19.56 -24.28
N ILE A 489 -40.54 -20.54 -24.79
CA ILE A 489 -40.53 -21.89 -24.24
C ILE A 489 -39.78 -22.79 -25.21
N SER A 490 -38.68 -23.37 -24.74
CA SER A 490 -37.94 -24.46 -25.37
C SER A 490 -38.18 -25.74 -24.56
N VAL A 491 -38.44 -26.85 -25.24
CA VAL A 491 -38.50 -28.18 -24.63
C VAL A 491 -37.38 -28.99 -25.27
N ILE A 492 -36.28 -29.17 -24.53
CA ILE A 492 -35.10 -29.93 -24.96
C ILE A 492 -35.26 -31.43 -24.64
N SER A 493 -34.55 -32.28 -25.39
CA SER A 493 -34.47 -33.73 -25.13
C SER A 493 -33.02 -34.17 -25.16
N GLY A 494 -32.60 -34.98 -24.18
CA GLY A 494 -31.28 -35.61 -24.13
C GLY A 494 -30.66 -35.38 -22.77
N ASP A 495 -30.65 -36.45 -21.98
CA ASP A 495 -29.89 -36.66 -20.74
C ASP A 495 -29.72 -38.19 -20.74
N SER A 496 -28.74 -38.62 -21.52
CA SER A 496 -28.61 -39.99 -22.03
C SER A 496 -28.14 -40.96 -20.95
N ASP A 497 -27.49 -40.47 -19.91
CA ASP A 497 -27.03 -41.23 -18.75
C ASP A 497 -27.72 -40.84 -17.43
N GLY A 498 -28.45 -39.73 -17.39
CA GLY A 498 -29.36 -39.37 -16.30
C GLY A 498 -28.71 -38.64 -15.13
N ASP A 499 -27.58 -37.96 -15.36
CA ASP A 499 -26.80 -37.27 -14.34
C ASP A 499 -27.31 -35.84 -14.04
N GLY A 500 -28.19 -35.31 -14.90
CA GLY A 500 -28.78 -33.98 -14.79
C GLY A 500 -28.15 -32.92 -15.70
N TYR A 501 -27.10 -33.25 -16.45
CA TYR A 501 -26.52 -32.43 -17.50
C TYR A 501 -27.07 -32.87 -18.87
N PRO A 502 -27.66 -31.95 -19.67
CA PRO A 502 -28.16 -32.31 -20.99
C PRO A 502 -27.02 -32.66 -21.97
N ASP A 503 -27.20 -33.70 -22.80
CA ASP A 503 -26.23 -34.21 -23.82
C ASP A 503 -25.56 -33.14 -24.71
N ILE A 504 -26.13 -31.94 -24.81
CA ILE A 504 -25.64 -30.83 -25.66
C ILE A 504 -24.60 -29.94 -24.95
N ILE A 505 -24.53 -29.98 -23.62
CA ILE A 505 -23.57 -29.22 -22.80
C ILE A 505 -22.74 -30.13 -21.88
N ASP A 506 -22.96 -31.43 -21.97
CA ASP A 506 -22.22 -32.47 -21.27
C ASP A 506 -21.02 -32.92 -22.11
N ALA A 507 -19.81 -32.83 -21.56
CA ALA A 507 -18.58 -33.28 -22.21
C ALA A 507 -18.53 -34.81 -22.37
N PHE A 508 -19.23 -35.55 -21.50
CA PHE A 508 -19.34 -37.01 -21.49
C PHE A 508 -20.80 -37.50 -21.48
N PRO A 509 -21.58 -37.31 -22.58
CA PRO A 509 -23.03 -37.59 -22.66
C PRO A 509 -23.50 -39.04 -22.44
N ASN A 510 -22.62 -39.97 -22.06
CA ASN A 510 -22.99 -41.35 -21.75
C ASN A 510 -22.29 -41.86 -20.48
N ASP A 511 -21.59 -41.00 -19.74
CA ASP A 511 -20.93 -41.32 -18.50
C ASP A 511 -21.50 -40.47 -17.35
N PRO A 512 -22.42 -41.03 -16.53
CA PRO A 512 -23.09 -40.25 -15.48
C PRO A 512 -22.18 -39.85 -14.31
N THR A 513 -20.88 -40.18 -14.36
CA THR A 513 -19.90 -39.73 -13.38
C THR A 513 -19.04 -38.58 -13.85
N GLU A 514 -19.17 -38.12 -15.10
CA GLU A 514 -18.36 -37.02 -15.67
C GLU A 514 -19.26 -36.11 -16.51
N TRP A 515 -19.07 -34.78 -16.41
CA TRP A 515 -19.89 -33.82 -17.17
C TRP A 515 -19.13 -32.58 -17.64
N ILE A 516 -17.98 -32.29 -17.03
CA ILE A 516 -17.06 -31.19 -17.36
C ILE A 516 -15.67 -31.78 -17.67
N ASP A 517 -14.99 -31.15 -18.61
CA ASP A 517 -13.63 -31.42 -19.09
C ASP A 517 -12.97 -30.03 -19.23
N THR A 518 -12.32 -29.56 -18.17
CA THR A 518 -11.84 -28.16 -18.06
C THR A 518 -10.72 -27.87 -19.05
N ASP A 519 -9.75 -28.77 -19.19
CA ASP A 519 -8.59 -28.61 -20.07
C ASP A 519 -8.81 -29.17 -21.50
N GLY A 520 -9.85 -29.99 -21.70
CA GLY A 520 -10.21 -30.58 -22.98
C GLY A 520 -9.36 -31.78 -23.38
N ASP A 521 -8.70 -32.46 -22.44
CA ASP A 521 -7.84 -33.62 -22.73
C ASP A 521 -8.63 -34.93 -22.96
N GLY A 522 -9.92 -34.92 -22.58
CA GLY A 522 -10.85 -36.03 -22.71
C GLY A 522 -10.94 -36.95 -21.49
N ILE A 523 -10.37 -36.56 -20.36
CA ILE A 523 -10.64 -37.07 -19.01
C ILE A 523 -11.58 -36.05 -18.34
N GLY A 524 -12.59 -36.53 -17.61
CA GLY A 524 -13.51 -35.62 -16.92
C GLY A 524 -12.97 -35.23 -15.56
N ASN A 525 -13.36 -34.05 -15.07
CA ASN A 525 -12.80 -33.48 -13.85
C ASN A 525 -12.94 -34.36 -12.59
N ASN A 526 -13.92 -35.28 -12.52
CA ASN A 526 -14.01 -36.15 -11.34
C ASN A 526 -12.97 -37.30 -11.37
N ALA A 527 -12.31 -37.51 -12.51
CA ALA A 527 -11.31 -38.55 -12.74
C ALA A 527 -9.92 -38.00 -13.10
N ASP A 528 -9.83 -36.76 -13.57
CA ASP A 528 -8.57 -36.07 -13.81
C ASP A 528 -7.95 -35.62 -12.47
N PRO A 529 -6.65 -35.86 -12.23
CA PRO A 529 -5.95 -35.30 -11.09
C PRO A 529 -5.32 -33.92 -11.35
N ASP A 530 -5.41 -33.38 -12.57
CA ASP A 530 -4.86 -32.08 -12.99
C ASP A 530 -5.88 -31.44 -13.96
N ASP A 531 -6.95 -30.89 -13.39
CA ASP A 531 -8.16 -30.45 -14.12
C ASP A 531 -7.89 -29.35 -15.17
N ASP A 532 -6.82 -28.58 -15.06
CA ASP A 532 -6.49 -27.45 -15.95
C ASP A 532 -5.16 -27.59 -16.73
N ASN A 533 -4.41 -28.66 -16.46
CA ASN A 533 -3.16 -29.06 -17.12
C ASN A 533 -1.99 -28.09 -16.94
N ASP A 534 -1.89 -27.46 -15.78
CA ASP A 534 -0.81 -26.55 -15.44
C ASP A 534 0.44 -27.25 -14.85
N SER A 535 0.37 -28.58 -14.69
CA SER A 535 1.39 -29.49 -14.10
C SER A 535 1.36 -29.63 -12.58
N TYR A 536 0.48 -28.92 -11.89
CA TYR A 536 0.13 -29.19 -10.50
C TYR A 536 -1.07 -30.15 -10.45
N ASN A 537 -1.32 -30.75 -9.30
CA ASN A 537 -2.45 -31.66 -9.16
C ASN A 537 -3.46 -31.05 -8.21
N ASP A 538 -4.74 -31.33 -8.40
CA ASP A 538 -5.81 -30.64 -7.66
C ASP A 538 -5.64 -30.75 -6.13
N THR A 539 -5.05 -31.85 -5.65
CA THR A 539 -4.79 -32.01 -4.20
C THR A 539 -3.70 -31.06 -3.72
N ASN A 540 -2.61 -30.93 -4.46
CA ASN A 540 -1.53 -30.00 -4.16
C ASN A 540 -2.02 -28.56 -4.27
N GLU A 541 -2.80 -28.23 -5.29
CA GLU A 541 -3.36 -26.91 -5.48
C GLU A 541 -4.33 -26.50 -4.37
N ILE A 542 -5.22 -27.41 -3.96
CA ILE A 542 -6.11 -27.18 -2.82
C ILE A 542 -5.31 -26.98 -1.53
N ASP A 543 -4.27 -27.78 -1.30
CA ASP A 543 -3.41 -27.68 -0.12
C ASP A 543 -2.56 -26.38 -0.15
N CYS A 544 -2.24 -25.86 -1.34
CA CYS A 544 -1.46 -24.64 -1.58
C CYS A 544 -2.31 -23.41 -1.97
N LEU A 545 -3.63 -23.49 -1.80
CA LEU A 545 -4.61 -22.42 -2.04
C LEU A 545 -4.68 -21.88 -3.49
N SER A 546 -4.26 -22.66 -4.49
CA SER A 546 -4.44 -22.35 -5.91
C SER A 546 -5.73 -22.98 -6.48
N ASP A 547 -6.25 -22.46 -7.60
CA ASP A 547 -7.51 -22.90 -8.23
C ASP A 547 -7.24 -24.03 -9.26
N PRO A 548 -7.68 -25.28 -9.00
CA PRO A 548 -7.44 -26.42 -9.89
C PRO A 548 -8.11 -26.33 -11.26
N LEU A 549 -8.92 -25.30 -11.50
CA LEU A 549 -9.68 -25.11 -12.74
C LEU A 549 -9.14 -23.95 -13.60
N ASP A 550 -8.07 -23.28 -13.17
CA ASP A 550 -7.49 -22.11 -13.84
C ASP A 550 -5.97 -22.22 -13.96
N ASN A 551 -5.51 -22.61 -15.15
CA ASN A 551 -4.08 -22.87 -15.43
C ASN A 551 -3.10 -21.70 -15.30
N VAL A 552 -3.58 -20.54 -14.86
CA VAL A 552 -2.76 -19.37 -14.51
C VAL A 552 -2.56 -19.28 -12.99
N SER A 553 -3.37 -20.00 -12.22
CA SER A 553 -3.33 -20.08 -10.77
C SER A 553 -2.44 -21.24 -10.31
N ILE A 554 -1.13 -21.06 -10.32
CA ILE A 554 -0.16 -22.04 -9.81
C ILE A 554 0.12 -21.83 -8.30
N PRO A 555 0.46 -22.90 -7.53
CA PRO A 555 1.01 -22.78 -6.18
C PRO A 555 2.22 -21.83 -6.12
N LEU A 556 2.26 -20.98 -5.09
CA LEU A 556 3.41 -20.13 -4.79
C LEU A 556 4.50 -20.98 -4.11
N ASP A 557 5.75 -20.73 -4.47
CA ASP A 557 6.95 -21.44 -4.01
C ASP A 557 8.09 -20.40 -4.08
N ASN A 558 8.24 -19.63 -3.01
CA ASN A 558 9.04 -18.41 -2.96
C ASN A 558 10.55 -18.71 -3.05
N ASP A 559 11.00 -19.79 -2.43
CA ASP A 559 12.40 -20.21 -2.40
C ASP A 559 12.77 -21.28 -3.45
N LEU A 560 11.77 -21.82 -4.16
CA LEU A 560 11.90 -22.83 -5.20
C LEU A 560 12.43 -24.19 -4.70
N ASP A 561 12.16 -24.55 -3.46
CA ASP A 561 12.55 -25.84 -2.90
C ASP A 561 11.58 -26.99 -3.28
N GLY A 562 10.40 -26.62 -3.81
CA GLY A 562 9.35 -27.51 -4.28
C GLY A 562 8.28 -27.84 -3.24
N ILE A 563 8.32 -27.20 -2.08
CA ILE A 563 7.22 -27.05 -1.14
C ILE A 563 6.58 -25.68 -1.44
N CYS A 564 5.26 -25.59 -1.33
CA CYS A 564 4.59 -24.31 -1.55
C CYS A 564 4.54 -23.52 -0.24
N ASP A 565 4.48 -22.19 -0.33
CA ASP A 565 4.54 -21.29 0.82
C ASP A 565 3.55 -21.65 1.95
N GLU A 566 2.32 -22.07 1.60
CA GLU A 566 1.31 -22.47 2.61
C GLU A 566 1.71 -23.71 3.44
N LEU A 567 2.63 -24.54 2.92
CA LEU A 567 3.11 -25.78 3.54
C LEU A 567 4.58 -25.72 3.95
N ASP A 568 5.32 -24.71 3.50
CA ASP A 568 6.71 -24.51 3.84
C ASP A 568 6.79 -23.78 5.20
N PRO A 569 7.63 -24.25 6.14
CA PRO A 569 7.89 -23.53 7.38
C PRO A 569 9.00 -22.48 7.30
N ASP A 570 9.67 -22.32 6.17
CA ASP A 570 10.82 -21.42 5.95
C ASP A 570 10.78 -20.89 4.50
N ASP A 571 9.85 -19.97 4.24
CA ASP A 571 9.43 -19.52 2.90
C ASP A 571 10.55 -18.85 2.07
N ASP A 572 11.65 -18.42 2.69
CA ASP A 572 12.80 -17.81 2.02
C ASP A 572 14.14 -18.58 2.18
N ASN A 573 14.10 -19.66 2.96
CA ASN A 573 15.18 -20.61 3.21
C ASN A 573 16.43 -20.00 3.86
N ASP A 574 16.28 -18.89 4.58
CA ASP A 574 17.36 -18.25 5.33
C ASP A 574 17.69 -18.96 6.68
N GLY A 575 16.92 -20.00 7.00
CA GLY A 575 17.08 -20.84 8.17
C GLY A 575 16.38 -20.33 9.43
N LEU A 576 15.53 -19.32 9.30
CA LEU A 576 14.64 -18.81 10.33
C LEU A 576 13.18 -19.14 9.96
N GLU A 577 12.56 -20.08 10.67
CA GLU A 577 11.17 -20.48 10.35
C GLU A 577 10.19 -19.27 10.44
N ASP A 578 9.16 -19.20 9.59
CA ASP A 578 8.23 -18.05 9.48
C ASP A 578 7.59 -17.66 10.83
N VAL A 579 7.35 -18.67 11.66
CA VAL A 579 6.77 -18.50 13.00
C VAL A 579 7.72 -17.78 13.96
N ASN A 580 9.03 -17.88 13.76
CA ASN A 580 10.07 -17.21 14.54
C ASN A 580 10.31 -15.80 14.02
N GLU A 581 10.23 -15.60 12.71
CA GLU A 581 10.32 -14.29 12.06
C GLU A 581 9.17 -13.36 12.43
N THR A 582 7.95 -13.89 12.34
CA THR A 582 6.76 -13.13 12.76
C THR A 582 6.76 -12.85 14.28
N ALA A 583 7.49 -13.66 15.05
CA ALA A 583 7.57 -13.54 16.51
C ALA A 583 8.80 -12.77 17.02
N SER A 584 9.76 -12.44 16.15
CA SER A 584 10.96 -11.68 16.52
C SER A 584 10.61 -10.20 16.80
N LEU A 585 11.54 -9.50 17.45
CA LEU A 585 11.41 -8.09 17.79
C LEU A 585 12.76 -7.40 17.52
N PRO A 586 12.91 -6.65 16.42
CA PRO A 586 11.91 -6.40 15.37
C PRO A 586 11.54 -7.68 14.57
N ALA A 587 10.34 -7.69 13.98
CA ALA A 587 9.87 -8.82 13.16
C ALA A 587 10.50 -8.75 11.76
N THR A 588 10.84 -9.90 11.19
CA THR A 588 11.39 -10.07 9.83
C THR A 588 10.31 -10.60 8.89
N ASP A 589 10.52 -10.48 7.57
CA ASP A 589 9.56 -10.87 6.53
C ASP A 589 9.81 -12.30 6.04
N PRO A 590 8.92 -13.27 6.28
CA PRO A 590 9.16 -14.67 5.94
C PRO A 590 9.41 -14.99 4.47
N PHE A 591 9.06 -14.07 3.58
CA PHE A 591 9.28 -14.25 2.14
C PHE A 591 10.59 -13.63 1.66
N LEU A 592 11.33 -12.94 2.53
CA LEU A 592 12.51 -12.17 2.17
C LEU A 592 13.65 -12.49 3.13
N PRO A 593 14.72 -13.12 2.65
CA PRO A 593 15.81 -13.56 3.51
C PRO A 593 16.68 -12.41 4.03
N ASP A 594 16.32 -11.16 3.73
CA ASP A 594 17.01 -9.90 4.01
C ASP A 594 15.95 -8.78 3.97
N THR A 595 15.33 -8.51 5.13
CA THR A 595 14.12 -7.69 5.26
C THR A 595 14.34 -6.23 4.85
N ASP A 596 15.51 -5.64 5.12
CA ASP A 596 15.79 -4.24 4.80
C ASP A 596 16.72 -4.03 3.60
N GLY A 597 17.28 -5.11 3.07
CA GLY A 597 18.01 -5.16 1.81
C GLY A 597 19.42 -4.62 1.90
N ASP A 598 20.06 -4.71 3.06
CA ASP A 598 21.42 -4.22 3.30
C ASP A 598 22.52 -5.22 2.87
N GLY A 599 22.14 -6.49 2.68
CA GLY A 599 22.98 -7.58 2.24
C GLY A 599 23.39 -8.58 3.33
N VAL A 600 22.88 -8.48 4.56
CA VAL A 600 23.01 -9.48 5.63
C VAL A 600 21.66 -10.18 5.80
N CYS A 601 21.66 -11.51 5.94
CA CYS A 601 20.40 -12.24 6.05
C CYS A 601 19.80 -12.10 7.45
N ASP A 602 18.47 -12.08 7.54
CA ASP A 602 17.73 -12.09 8.80
C ASP A 602 18.06 -13.37 9.60
N GLY A 603 18.09 -14.49 8.88
CA GLY A 603 18.47 -15.80 9.36
C GLY A 603 19.96 -16.15 9.22
N PRO A 604 20.36 -17.30 9.79
CA PRO A 604 21.76 -17.73 9.82
C PRO A 604 22.29 -18.29 8.49
N VAL A 605 21.45 -18.51 7.48
CA VAL A 605 21.81 -19.15 6.21
C VAL A 605 21.99 -18.10 5.12
N ALA A 606 23.16 -18.11 4.48
CA ALA A 606 23.42 -17.23 3.33
C ALA A 606 22.62 -17.65 2.09
N ILE A 607 21.87 -16.72 1.50
CA ILE A 607 21.20 -16.92 0.20
C ILE A 607 22.06 -16.36 -0.93
N ASN A 608 22.57 -17.27 -1.78
CA ASN A 608 23.58 -16.92 -2.79
C ASN A 608 23.07 -15.93 -3.83
N GLY A 609 23.57 -14.70 -3.76
CA GLY A 609 23.20 -13.60 -4.65
C GLY A 609 22.16 -12.65 -4.06
N THR A 610 21.66 -12.94 -2.87
CA THR A 610 20.75 -12.09 -2.10
C THR A 610 21.51 -11.48 -0.92
N CYS A 611 21.85 -12.29 0.09
CA CYS A 611 22.46 -11.83 1.34
C CYS A 611 23.58 -12.77 1.80
N THR A 612 24.42 -12.27 2.70
CA THR A 612 25.45 -13.05 3.39
C THR A 612 24.92 -13.57 4.73
N ALA A 613 25.46 -14.69 5.22
CA ALA A 613 24.94 -15.32 6.43
C ALA A 613 24.89 -14.33 7.61
N GLY A 614 23.72 -14.16 8.20
CA GLY A 614 23.51 -13.40 9.42
C GLY A 614 23.61 -14.28 10.68
N PRO A 615 22.75 -14.07 11.70
CA PRO A 615 21.57 -13.20 11.67
C PRO A 615 21.94 -11.71 11.75
N ASP A 616 21.23 -10.88 11.02
CA ASP A 616 21.28 -9.43 11.14
C ASP A 616 20.78 -9.00 12.54
N ALA A 617 21.59 -8.17 13.22
CA ALA A 617 21.24 -7.63 14.53
C ALA A 617 20.15 -6.54 14.46
N PHE A 618 20.04 -5.85 13.33
CA PHE A 618 19.07 -4.79 13.09
C PHE A 618 18.34 -4.97 11.75
N PRO A 619 17.54 -6.05 11.61
CA PRO A 619 16.94 -6.48 10.33
C PRO A 619 15.83 -5.57 9.78
N THR A 620 15.75 -4.32 10.26
CA THR A 620 14.81 -3.30 9.76
C THR A 620 15.48 -1.93 9.56
N ASP A 621 16.79 -1.83 9.82
CA ASP A 621 17.58 -0.63 9.62
C ASP A 621 18.74 -0.93 8.64
N PRO A 622 18.59 -0.60 7.35
CA PRO A 622 19.57 -0.99 6.33
C PRO A 622 20.89 -0.22 6.41
N SER A 623 21.10 0.54 7.49
CA SER A 623 22.35 1.20 7.82
C SER A 623 23.09 0.59 9.00
N GLU A 624 22.52 -0.43 9.67
CA GLU A 624 23.12 -1.13 10.81
C GLU A 624 22.88 -2.63 10.64
N TRP A 625 23.92 -3.46 10.80
CA TRP A 625 23.77 -4.92 10.68
C TRP A 625 24.52 -5.72 11.73
N LEU A 626 25.34 -5.04 12.52
CA LEU A 626 26.21 -5.63 13.53
C LEU A 626 26.04 -4.85 14.83
N ASP A 627 25.99 -5.60 15.93
CA ASP A 627 25.97 -5.14 17.32
C ASP A 627 27.05 -5.94 18.06
N THR A 628 28.29 -5.46 18.04
CA THR A 628 29.44 -6.22 18.53
C THR A 628 29.39 -6.45 20.05
N ASP A 629 28.93 -5.47 20.83
CA ASP A 629 28.88 -5.55 22.30
C ASP A 629 27.50 -5.95 22.86
N GLY A 630 26.46 -5.90 22.02
CA GLY A 630 25.10 -6.32 22.36
C GLY A 630 24.32 -5.28 23.16
N ASP A 631 24.69 -4.00 23.11
CA ASP A 631 24.01 -2.93 23.85
C ASP A 631 22.71 -2.44 23.16
N GLY A 632 22.51 -2.83 21.91
CA GLY A 632 21.37 -2.49 21.07
C GLY A 632 21.55 -1.22 20.22
N ILE A 633 22.77 -0.71 20.09
CA ILE A 633 23.19 0.32 19.13
C ILE A 633 24.06 -0.37 18.07
N GLY A 634 23.78 -0.12 16.80
CA GLY A 634 24.56 -0.72 15.72
C GLY A 634 25.92 -0.05 15.54
N ASN A 635 26.91 -0.83 15.13
CA ASN A 635 28.30 -0.38 15.01
C ASN A 635 28.52 0.87 14.13
N ASN A 636 27.66 1.19 13.15
CA ASN A 636 27.85 2.43 12.38
C ASN A 636 27.39 3.68 13.15
N ALA A 637 26.54 3.52 14.16
CA ALA A 637 26.03 4.58 15.03
C ALA A 637 26.70 4.59 16.42
N ASP A 638 27.21 3.45 16.87
CA ASP A 638 27.99 3.34 18.08
C ASP A 638 29.33 4.06 17.93
N THR A 639 29.89 4.46 19.07
CA THR A 639 31.19 5.10 19.16
C THR A 639 32.19 4.28 19.97
N ASP A 640 31.76 3.15 20.54
CA ASP A 640 32.52 2.24 21.41
C ASP A 640 32.05 0.82 21.07
N ASP A 641 32.36 0.39 19.84
CA ASP A 641 31.78 -0.80 19.18
C ASP A 641 31.91 -2.10 20.00
N ASP A 642 32.92 -2.21 20.86
CA ASP A 642 33.20 -3.41 21.65
C ASP A 642 32.90 -3.27 23.15
N GLY A 643 32.47 -2.07 23.58
CA GLY A 643 31.97 -1.78 24.91
C GLY A 643 33.05 -1.77 26.01
N ASP A 644 34.33 -1.66 25.64
CA ASP A 644 35.44 -1.63 26.58
C ASP A 644 35.70 -0.23 27.17
N GLY A 645 35.00 0.80 26.67
CA GLY A 645 35.05 2.18 27.15
C GLY A 645 36.07 3.06 26.45
N LEU A 646 36.69 2.59 25.37
CA LEU A 646 37.48 3.40 24.43
C LEU A 646 36.65 3.77 23.20
N ASP A 647 36.55 5.07 22.90
CA ASP A 647 35.86 5.45 21.65
C ASP A 647 36.64 4.94 20.41
N ASP A 648 35.97 4.45 19.36
CA ASP A 648 36.59 3.91 18.12
C ASP A 648 37.58 4.89 17.46
N VAL A 649 37.36 6.20 17.66
CA VAL A 649 38.25 7.24 17.14
C VAL A 649 39.65 7.19 17.75
N ASN A 650 39.79 6.58 18.93
CA ASN A 650 41.07 6.34 19.60
C ASN A 650 41.66 4.97 19.20
N GLU A 651 40.83 4.06 18.68
CA GLU A 651 41.17 2.68 18.34
C GLU A 651 41.40 2.53 16.85
N THR A 652 42.63 2.81 16.43
CA THR A 652 42.91 3.00 15.00
C THR A 652 43.10 1.70 14.22
N ASN A 653 43.03 0.53 14.88
CA ASN A 653 43.33 -0.79 14.33
C ASN A 653 44.64 -0.81 13.55
N THR A 654 45.66 -0.11 14.08
CA THR A 654 46.99 -0.04 13.46
C THR A 654 47.95 -1.08 14.02
N GLY A 655 47.63 -1.69 15.15
CA GLY A 655 48.51 -2.58 15.89
C GLY A 655 49.72 -1.85 16.49
N ILE A 656 49.65 -0.53 16.64
CA ILE A 656 50.75 0.32 17.11
C ILE A 656 50.20 1.31 18.14
N TYR A 657 50.58 1.12 19.40
CA TYR A 657 50.28 2.09 20.44
C TYR A 657 51.07 3.39 20.23
N VAL A 658 50.36 4.50 20.08
CA VAL A 658 50.92 5.86 19.97
C VAL A 658 50.59 6.69 21.23
N GLY A 659 49.46 6.41 21.88
CA GLY A 659 49.05 6.98 23.16
C GLY A 659 47.53 6.93 23.36
N ALA A 660 47.01 7.58 24.41
CA ALA A 660 45.59 7.52 24.78
C ALA A 660 44.56 8.10 23.78
N ASN A 661 44.96 8.63 22.62
CA ASN A 661 44.02 9.04 21.54
C ASN A 661 44.31 8.29 20.23
N ASP A 662 45.20 7.29 20.28
CA ASP A 662 45.62 6.42 19.20
C ASP A 662 46.30 5.20 19.85
N THR A 663 45.48 4.34 20.44
CA THR A 663 45.90 3.12 21.16
C THR A 663 46.35 2.05 20.19
N GLY A 664 45.90 2.13 18.93
CA GLY A 664 46.18 1.16 17.89
C GLY A 664 45.44 -0.16 18.03
N THR A 665 44.59 -0.29 19.06
CA THR A 665 43.69 -1.42 19.37
C THR A 665 42.61 -1.57 18.32
N ASP A 666 41.98 -2.75 18.29
CA ASP A 666 40.92 -3.08 17.33
C ASP A 666 39.57 -2.68 17.94
N PRO A 667 38.83 -1.71 17.37
CA PRO A 667 37.55 -1.23 17.92
C PRO A 667 36.44 -2.29 17.98
N LEU A 668 36.67 -3.48 17.45
CA LEU A 668 35.72 -4.59 17.47
C LEU A 668 36.13 -5.68 18.48
N LEU A 669 37.19 -5.46 19.26
CA LEU A 669 37.80 -6.49 20.08
C LEU A 669 38.30 -5.89 21.41
N PRO A 670 37.60 -6.12 22.54
CA PRO A 670 37.91 -5.49 23.82
C PRO A 670 39.28 -5.82 24.42
N ASP A 671 40.00 -6.78 23.83
CA ASP A 671 41.27 -7.34 24.29
C ASP A 671 42.07 -7.74 23.04
N THR A 672 42.82 -6.78 22.50
CA THR A 672 43.47 -6.90 21.19
C THR A 672 44.49 -8.04 21.11
N ASP A 673 45.21 -8.33 22.20
CA ASP A 673 46.27 -9.34 22.20
C ASP A 673 45.92 -10.65 22.93
N GLY A 674 44.77 -10.67 23.62
CA GLY A 674 44.14 -11.85 24.19
C GLY A 674 44.76 -12.30 25.52
N ASP A 675 45.31 -11.38 26.31
CA ASP A 675 45.92 -11.68 27.61
C ASP A 675 44.90 -11.72 28.77
N GLY A 676 43.70 -11.21 28.54
CA GLY A 676 42.57 -11.17 29.47
C GLY A 676 42.37 -9.86 30.22
N ILE A 677 43.13 -8.80 29.93
CA ILE A 677 42.90 -7.43 30.39
C ILE A 677 42.31 -6.63 29.22
N CYS A 678 41.29 -5.81 29.48
CA CYS A 678 40.68 -5.05 28.40
C CYS A 678 41.60 -3.89 27.96
N ASP A 679 41.58 -3.57 26.67
CA ASP A 679 42.29 -2.42 26.11
C ASP A 679 41.80 -1.12 26.79
N GLY A 680 40.49 -1.04 27.03
CA GLY A 680 39.78 0.02 27.72
C GLY A 680 39.50 -0.19 29.21
N PRO A 681 38.94 0.84 29.87
CA PRO A 681 38.71 0.85 31.31
C PRO A 681 37.50 0.02 31.78
N ILE A 682 36.66 -0.49 30.89
CA ILE A 682 35.45 -1.24 31.18
C ILE A 682 35.71 -2.73 30.94
N ALA A 683 35.22 -3.57 31.86
CA ALA A 683 35.34 -5.01 31.71
C ALA A 683 34.22 -5.57 30.83
N VAL A 684 34.58 -6.39 29.83
CA VAL A 684 33.62 -7.07 28.94
C VAL A 684 33.59 -8.58 29.26
N ASP A 685 32.59 -9.05 30.02
CA ASP A 685 32.46 -10.46 30.42
C ASP A 685 31.88 -11.32 29.28
N PRO A 686 32.51 -12.45 28.87
CA PRO A 686 33.65 -13.14 29.48
C PRO A 686 34.99 -12.93 28.75
N ILE A 687 35.10 -11.87 27.96
CA ILE A 687 36.26 -11.59 27.10
C ILE A 687 37.46 -11.18 27.95
N CYS A 688 37.32 -10.11 28.73
CA CYS A 688 38.42 -9.53 29.49
C CYS A 688 37.96 -8.95 30.84
N THR A 689 38.92 -8.78 31.74
CA THR A 689 38.71 -8.13 33.04
C THR A 689 39.13 -6.66 32.97
N ILE A 690 38.78 -5.89 34.00
CA ILE A 690 38.95 -4.44 34.01
C ILE A 690 40.38 -4.00 33.65
N GLY A 691 40.50 -3.18 32.60
CA GLY A 691 41.74 -2.52 32.16
C GLY A 691 41.85 -1.07 32.69
N PRO A 692 42.47 -0.14 31.93
CA PRO A 692 43.02 -0.33 30.58
C PRO A 692 44.38 -1.07 30.60
N ASP A 693 44.62 -1.88 29.60
CA ASP A 693 45.92 -2.50 29.33
C ASP A 693 46.96 -1.43 28.94
N ALA A 694 48.09 -1.40 29.65
CA ALA A 694 49.20 -0.50 29.35
C ALA A 694 49.97 -0.90 28.07
N PHE A 695 49.91 -2.18 27.67
CA PHE A 695 50.60 -2.75 26.52
C PHE A 695 49.65 -3.63 25.68
N PRO A 696 48.62 -3.06 25.06
CA PRO A 696 47.53 -3.78 24.38
C PRO A 696 47.93 -4.53 23.07
N MET A 697 49.23 -4.74 22.87
CA MET A 697 49.83 -5.41 21.71
C MET A 697 50.90 -6.44 22.13
N ASP A 698 51.17 -6.58 23.42
CA ASP A 698 52.12 -7.53 24.00
C ASP A 698 51.42 -8.37 25.08
N PRO A 699 50.98 -9.60 24.76
CA PRO A 699 50.18 -10.42 25.68
C PRO A 699 51.01 -10.99 26.86
N SER A 700 52.20 -10.46 27.09
CA SER A 700 53.06 -10.75 28.21
C SER A 700 53.30 -9.55 29.13
N GLU A 701 52.76 -8.38 28.84
CA GLU A 701 52.85 -7.17 29.65
C GLU A 701 51.47 -6.50 29.71
N TRP A 702 51.02 -6.06 30.89
CA TRP A 702 49.70 -5.41 31.01
C TRP A 702 49.63 -4.29 32.06
N VAL A 703 50.71 -4.10 32.82
CA VAL A 703 50.86 -3.04 33.82
C VAL A 703 52.16 -2.31 33.56
N ASP A 704 52.12 -0.98 33.67
CA ASP A 704 53.26 -0.05 33.67
C ASP A 704 53.14 0.79 34.95
N THR A 705 53.72 0.31 36.05
CA THR A 705 53.52 0.93 37.37
C THR A 705 54.13 2.35 37.45
N ASP A 706 55.29 2.58 36.83
CA ASP A 706 55.99 3.87 36.88
C ASP A 706 55.76 4.77 35.64
N GLY A 707 55.17 4.21 34.58
CA GLY A 707 54.82 4.93 33.36
C GLY A 707 56.00 5.21 32.43
N ASP A 708 57.11 4.45 32.54
CA ASP A 708 58.31 4.64 31.72
C ASP A 708 58.21 4.00 30.33
N GLY A 709 57.18 3.15 30.12
CA GLY A 709 56.90 2.42 28.89
C GLY A 709 57.55 1.04 28.79
N ILE A 710 58.02 0.48 29.90
CA ILE A 710 58.44 -0.92 30.05
C ILE A 710 57.44 -1.60 31.00
N GLY A 711 56.86 -2.72 30.59
CA GLY A 711 55.90 -3.43 31.44
C GLY A 711 56.56 -4.16 32.59
N ASN A 712 55.85 -4.30 33.71
CA ASN A 712 56.37 -4.86 34.95
C ASN A 712 56.97 -6.28 34.84
N ASN A 713 56.59 -7.11 33.86
CA ASN A 713 57.24 -8.43 33.71
C ASN A 713 58.63 -8.32 33.05
N ALA A 714 58.89 -7.24 32.32
CA ALA A 714 60.16 -6.94 31.67
C ALA A 714 60.99 -5.89 32.41
N ASP A 715 60.35 -5.01 33.16
CA ASP A 715 61.00 -4.04 34.02
C ASP A 715 61.65 -4.73 35.22
N THR A 716 62.67 -4.08 35.76
CA THR A 716 63.41 -4.55 36.94
C THR A 716 63.32 -3.57 38.10
N ASP A 717 62.62 -2.44 37.92
CA ASP A 717 62.47 -1.32 38.85
C ASP A 717 61.04 -0.80 38.72
N ASP A 718 60.06 -1.67 39.00
CA ASP A 718 58.64 -1.51 38.64
C ASP A 718 58.03 -0.16 39.10
N ASP A 719 58.49 0.43 40.19
CA ASP A 719 57.98 1.70 40.73
C ASP A 719 58.83 2.94 40.43
N GLY A 720 59.95 2.75 39.73
CA GLY A 720 60.84 3.81 39.24
C GLY A 720 61.62 4.56 40.33
N ASP A 721 61.70 4.04 41.55
CA ASP A 721 62.40 4.69 42.65
C ASP A 721 63.93 4.48 42.65
N GLY A 722 64.43 3.64 41.73
CA GLY A 722 65.84 3.36 41.51
C GLY A 722 66.39 2.19 42.32
N LEU A 723 65.53 1.40 42.97
CA LEU A 723 65.86 0.19 43.70
C LEU A 723 65.23 -1.04 43.03
N ASP A 724 66.04 -1.85 42.33
CA ASP A 724 65.50 -3.00 41.59
C ASP A 724 64.70 -4.01 42.46
N ASP A 725 63.68 -4.68 41.88
CA ASP A 725 62.71 -5.54 42.62
C ASP A 725 63.39 -6.66 43.42
N VAL A 726 64.54 -7.12 42.91
CA VAL A 726 65.36 -8.15 43.55
C VAL A 726 66.01 -7.62 44.83
N ASN A 727 66.47 -6.36 44.81
CA ASN A 727 67.04 -5.68 45.96
C ASN A 727 65.98 -5.27 46.98
N GLU A 728 64.79 -4.87 46.54
CA GLU A 728 63.65 -4.58 47.42
C GLU A 728 63.17 -5.82 48.18
N THR A 729 62.93 -6.91 47.44
CA THR A 729 62.54 -8.18 48.07
C THR A 729 63.64 -8.70 49.00
N ALA A 730 64.91 -8.32 48.76
CA ALA A 730 66.06 -8.71 49.57
C ALA A 730 66.42 -7.72 50.69
N SER A 731 65.79 -6.54 50.75
CA SER A 731 66.07 -5.52 51.77
C SER A 731 65.57 -5.98 53.15
N LEU A 732 66.06 -5.33 54.21
CA LEU A 732 65.74 -5.69 55.60
C LEU A 732 65.49 -4.41 56.41
N PRO A 733 64.22 -4.04 56.63
CA PRO A 733 62.98 -4.73 56.22
C PRO A 733 62.76 -4.71 54.70
N PRO A 734 62.05 -5.70 54.11
CA PRO A 734 61.73 -5.72 52.68
C PRO A 734 60.73 -4.63 52.32
N THR A 735 60.90 -4.03 51.15
CA THR A 735 60.01 -3.03 50.53
C THR A 735 59.13 -3.68 49.45
N ASP A 736 58.07 -3.00 49.02
CA ASP A 736 57.10 -3.50 48.03
C ASP A 736 57.47 -3.00 46.63
N PRO A 737 57.84 -3.89 45.67
CA PRO A 737 58.32 -3.47 44.35
C PRO A 737 57.35 -2.67 43.48
N LEU A 738 56.10 -2.57 43.89
CA LEU A 738 55.09 -1.79 43.17
C LEU A 738 54.85 -0.42 43.80
N LEU A 739 55.57 -0.06 44.86
CA LEU A 739 55.33 1.13 45.67
C LEU A 739 56.64 1.82 46.03
N ALA A 740 56.92 2.92 45.33
CA ALA A 740 58.12 3.74 45.57
C ALA A 740 58.24 4.28 47.01
N ASP A 741 57.17 4.22 47.81
CA ASP A 741 57.11 4.57 49.23
C ASP A 741 56.22 3.54 49.94
N THR A 742 56.85 2.48 50.45
CA THR A 742 56.16 1.31 51.02
C THR A 742 55.26 1.66 52.21
N ASP A 743 55.59 2.68 53.00
CA ASP A 743 54.85 3.01 54.22
C ASP A 743 54.04 4.31 54.16
N GLY A 744 54.25 5.12 53.12
CA GLY A 744 53.49 6.30 52.76
C GLY A 744 53.85 7.54 53.56
N ASP A 745 55.09 7.66 54.04
CA ASP A 745 55.56 8.82 54.82
C ASP A 745 56.04 10.00 53.95
N GLY A 746 56.24 9.76 52.66
CA GLY A 746 56.64 10.72 51.65
C GLY A 746 58.13 10.69 51.27
N VAL A 747 58.91 9.72 51.72
CA VAL A 747 60.31 9.47 51.31
C VAL A 747 60.39 8.13 50.58
N CYS A 748 61.09 8.10 49.44
CA CYS A 748 61.12 6.88 48.64
C CYS A 748 62.01 5.80 49.25
N ASP A 749 61.69 4.53 49.01
CA ASP A 749 62.50 3.38 49.44
C ASP A 749 63.87 3.41 48.73
N GLY A 750 63.87 3.82 47.47
CA GLY A 750 65.02 4.01 46.62
C GLY A 750 65.58 5.44 46.55
N PRO A 751 66.72 5.62 45.84
CA PRO A 751 67.44 6.89 45.78
C PRO A 751 66.83 7.93 44.82
N ILE A 752 65.85 7.57 44.00
CA ILE A 752 65.22 8.44 43.00
C ILE A 752 63.89 8.95 43.57
N ALA A 753 63.57 10.22 43.29
CA ALA A 753 62.27 10.79 43.66
C ALA A 753 61.23 10.45 42.60
N VAL A 754 60.05 10.00 43.02
CA VAL A 754 58.90 9.74 42.15
C VAL A 754 57.83 10.80 42.43
N ASP A 755 57.67 11.80 41.54
CA ASP A 755 56.73 12.92 41.74
C ASP A 755 55.31 12.54 41.27
N PRO A 756 54.24 12.67 42.10
CA PRO A 756 54.18 13.31 43.42
C PRO A 756 54.17 12.34 44.61
N ILE A 757 54.61 11.09 44.41
CA ILE A 757 54.57 10.01 45.41
C ILE A 757 55.49 10.33 46.58
N CYS A 758 56.79 10.50 46.34
CA CYS A 758 57.80 10.61 47.39
C CYS A 758 59.00 11.48 46.98
N LEU A 759 59.71 12.01 47.98
CA LEU A 759 60.99 12.69 47.80
C LEU A 759 62.12 11.65 47.76
N ALA A 760 63.21 11.97 47.05
CA ALA A 760 64.37 11.08 46.94
C ALA A 760 64.86 10.59 48.32
N GLY A 761 64.89 9.28 48.49
CA GLY A 761 65.42 8.61 49.68
C GLY A 761 66.91 8.26 49.54
N PRO A 762 67.34 7.05 49.94
CA PRO A 762 66.51 5.96 50.42
C PRO A 762 66.00 6.21 51.85
N ASP A 763 64.77 5.80 52.13
CA ASP A 763 64.20 5.76 53.46
C ASP A 763 64.98 4.77 54.35
N ALA A 764 65.46 5.25 55.50
CA ALA A 764 66.15 4.41 56.49
C ALA A 764 65.20 3.47 57.26
N PHE A 765 63.90 3.77 57.30
CA PHE A 765 62.86 3.03 58.00
C PHE A 765 61.63 2.78 57.11
N PRO A 766 61.77 2.09 55.97
CA PRO A 766 60.79 2.02 54.88
C PRO A 766 59.51 1.21 55.16
N THR A 767 59.22 0.94 56.44
CA THR A 767 58.02 0.18 56.87
C THR A 767 57.36 0.80 58.10
N ASP A 768 57.84 1.97 58.55
CA ASP A 768 57.30 2.70 59.69
C ASP A 768 57.17 4.19 59.37
N PRO A 769 55.96 4.67 59.05
CA PRO A 769 55.75 6.00 58.47
C PRO A 769 55.90 7.16 59.46
N SER A 770 56.53 6.89 60.59
CA SER A 770 56.88 7.85 61.61
C SER A 770 58.35 8.24 61.61
N ALA A 771 59.20 7.63 60.77
CA ALA A 771 60.63 7.91 60.69
C ALA A 771 61.14 7.68 59.28
N TYR A 772 62.11 8.48 58.83
CA TYR A 772 62.74 8.27 57.52
C TYR A 772 64.26 8.49 57.45
N LEU A 773 64.86 9.07 58.50
CA LEU A 773 66.27 9.51 58.49
C LEU A 773 67.06 8.87 59.64
N ASP A 774 68.21 8.30 59.31
CA ASP A 774 69.24 7.77 60.24
C ASP A 774 70.61 8.28 59.76
N THR A 775 71.10 9.37 60.34
CA THR A 775 72.32 10.06 59.86
C THR A 775 73.59 9.28 60.18
N ASP A 776 73.65 8.53 61.28
CA ASP A 776 74.84 7.83 61.74
C ASP A 776 74.83 6.31 61.42
N GLY A 777 73.68 5.78 61.03
CA GLY A 777 73.46 4.41 60.59
C GLY A 777 73.39 3.40 61.74
N ASP A 778 73.06 3.83 62.95
CA ASP A 778 72.98 2.96 64.13
C ASP A 778 71.65 2.21 64.27
N GLY A 779 70.66 2.55 63.42
CA GLY A 779 69.32 1.99 63.40
C GLY A 779 68.32 2.69 64.32
N MET A 780 68.63 3.90 64.82
CA MET A 780 67.71 4.79 65.51
C MET A 780 67.40 6.03 64.65
N PRO A 781 66.14 6.48 64.58
CA PRO A 781 65.79 7.61 63.73
C PRO A 781 66.18 8.96 64.34
N ASP A 782 66.74 9.88 63.54
CA ASP A 782 67.06 11.26 63.93
C ASP A 782 65.82 12.03 64.46
N THR A 783 64.63 11.73 63.94
CA THR A 783 63.38 12.37 64.38
C THR A 783 62.18 11.43 64.18
N LEU A 784 61.24 11.44 65.13
CA LEU A 784 59.96 10.73 65.02
C LEU A 784 58.80 11.69 64.70
N ASN A 785 58.20 11.52 63.52
CA ASN A 785 57.01 12.23 63.04
C ASN A 785 55.69 11.51 63.39
N GLY A 786 55.57 10.94 64.59
CA GLY A 786 54.34 10.27 64.99
C GLY A 786 54.52 9.25 66.10
N THR A 787 53.68 8.22 66.08
CA THR A 787 53.86 7.04 66.94
C THR A 787 54.37 5.90 66.07
N SER A 788 55.55 5.39 66.38
CA SER A 788 56.15 4.26 65.67
C SER A 788 55.25 3.03 65.67
N THR A 789 55.19 2.41 64.49
CA THR A 789 54.43 1.20 64.20
C THR A 789 55.31 -0.06 64.20
N SER A 790 56.63 0.11 64.21
CA SER A 790 57.63 -0.96 64.30
C SER A 790 57.53 -1.80 65.58
N ASP A 791 57.97 -3.06 65.48
CA ASP A 791 58.24 -3.94 66.62
C ASP A 791 59.69 -4.46 66.57
N PRO A 792 60.59 -4.00 67.46
CA PRO A 792 60.34 -3.09 68.57
C PRO A 792 60.07 -1.64 68.12
N VAL A 793 59.31 -0.90 68.93
CA VAL A 793 59.00 0.53 68.70
C VAL A 793 60.29 1.33 68.56
N LEU A 794 60.38 2.13 67.49
CA LEU A 794 61.50 3.03 67.24
C LEU A 794 61.56 4.12 68.32
N ILE A 795 62.78 4.53 68.66
CA ILE A 795 63.06 5.57 69.64
C ILE A 795 63.99 6.56 68.96
N GLU A 796 63.61 7.84 68.98
CA GLU A 796 64.41 8.95 68.46
C GLU A 796 65.85 8.90 69.01
N ASP A 797 66.83 8.99 68.10
CA ASP A 797 68.23 9.14 68.44
C ASP A 797 68.47 10.53 69.05
N LEU A 798 69.39 10.59 70.00
CA LEU A 798 69.79 11.83 70.66
C LEU A 798 71.25 12.19 70.31
N ASP A 799 71.91 11.48 69.40
CA ASP A 799 73.32 11.72 69.02
C ASP A 799 73.51 11.47 67.51
N ASP A 800 72.70 12.14 66.68
CA ASP A 800 72.57 11.92 65.23
C ASP A 800 73.88 11.97 64.42
N ASP A 801 74.98 12.50 64.97
CA ASP A 801 76.31 12.54 64.32
C ASP A 801 77.40 11.70 65.01
N ASN A 802 77.01 10.97 66.06
CA ASN A 802 77.84 10.07 66.87
C ASN A 802 79.11 10.74 67.41
N ASP A 803 79.03 12.04 67.73
CA ASP A 803 80.13 12.80 68.33
C ASP A 803 80.18 12.67 69.87
N GLY A 804 79.14 12.05 70.45
CA GLY A 804 79.00 11.77 71.87
C GLY A 804 78.28 12.88 72.64
N LEU A 805 77.50 13.73 71.96
CA LEU A 805 76.75 14.85 72.52
C LEU A 805 75.33 14.92 71.93
N ASP A 806 74.36 15.09 72.82
CA ASP A 806 72.97 15.50 72.52
C ASP A 806 72.86 16.99 72.17
#